data_AF-H0EIC4-F1
#
_entry.id   AF-H0EIC4-F1
#
_cell.length_a   1.000
_cell.length_b   1.000
_cell.length_c   1.000
_cell.angle_alpha   90.00
_cell.angle_beta   90.00
_cell.angle_gamma   90.00
#
_symmetry.space_group_name_H-M   'P 1'
#
loop_
_entity.id
_entity.type
_entity.pdbx_description
1 polymer ?
#
loop_
_entity_poly.entity_id
_entity_poly.type
_entity_poly.pdbx_seq_one_letter_code
_entity_poly.pdbx_strand_id
1 'polypeptide(L)'
;MGEVIREKVQDGVTGETRDMQYTQCKIVGNGSFGVVFQTKLSPSGEDAAIKRVLQDKRFKNRELQIMRIVRHPNIVELKAFYYSNGERKDEVYLNLVQEYVPETVYRASRYFNKMKTTMPILEVKLYIYQLFRALAYIHSQGICHRDIKPQNLLLDPSTGVLKLCDFGSAKILVENEPNVSYICSRYYRAPELIFGATNYTTKIAIDAMVHPFFDELRNPSTRLPDSRHPNGPIKDLPILFDFSRHDDDDFDRRPQRRRYEEPLSVKVRRQLLSIAESALKRVEDEIVSIAKTVCDNYEDEELRNSFYDLVIQLVVEQPFKTPFVAAVVLVVNTMRAEMVAEILKRATERVNTCVQMGEWRETKLLMKFLGGLQGALEGDGVWLVLQDLLSKAIDLQTENNEETIGPELVKIILFTIPYIMASSATDMQEKAAGMVENADIIASEPHVLQALVDPYPGNGNEEATAPNGVLSLLQKQLQGEAANGWELSCLPRPWKVLLETEQENPLASTTKHPLPAIVIPEAVTAGPRPLFPELYFSVYAHQDVETVPPMTDIASCLLRDALVDTINILDFNRNATARFLIDIDCYFSPDTFVKRATPFDRLRDVEGDKSTWKPEDVAVDAVFSQLFQLPSPEHKLVYYHSILTESCKLAPAAIAPSLGRAIRFLYRNVDSMDLELSYRFMDWFAHHLSNFGFTWKWTEWIDDVELPGTDPKKAFIEGALDKEIRLSFAQRIKGTLPAPYQQLITEGKEKDTPDFKYNDDGSKSLSHVLSSIERCRERLLAIGPRSSDARKQIIDSVMDYWKDQPGIGVNIVDKLLNYTILSPGSVIEWAVSQHGNRLSMSYVYEMVSLTIGKVTGRTRQVVRSSKVPGLTAEQRTLVVQSMQAERKSMKDLFALMEDSLVSWATGSKDQVMQSGDGTSDEEAVIRQWGERWLRVFRRKYAVEEAWFVEVEKVPVIDVAPGEGVLANGNADKVDEVEMKDDENIPEITA
;
A
#
# COMPACT_ATOMS: atom_id res chain seq x y z
N MET A 1 0.00 29.64 57.32
CA MET A 1 -0.02 28.17 57.48
C MET A 1 -1.31 27.69 56.87
N GLY A 2 -1.27 26.75 55.92
CA GLY A 2 -2.48 26.22 55.30
C GLY A 2 -3.32 25.42 56.30
N GLU A 3 -4.63 25.37 56.07
CA GLU A 3 -5.55 24.55 56.87
C GLU A 3 -5.09 23.08 56.90
N VAL A 4 -5.04 22.48 58.10
CA VAL A 4 -4.68 21.07 58.30
C VAL A 4 -5.94 20.24 58.16
N ILE A 5 -6.02 19.44 57.10
CA ILE A 5 -7.15 18.55 56.85
C ILE A 5 -6.80 17.18 57.44
N ARG A 6 -7.75 16.60 58.19
CA ARG A 6 -7.62 15.28 58.82
C ARG A 6 -8.69 14.35 58.27
N GLU A 7 -8.27 13.24 57.70
CA GLU A 7 -9.16 12.25 57.09
C GLU A 7 -8.83 10.85 57.56
N LYS A 8 -9.87 10.02 57.70
CA LYS A 8 -9.70 8.57 57.86
C LYS A 8 -9.57 7.95 56.48
N VAL A 9 -8.41 7.35 56.22
CA VAL A 9 -8.07 6.81 54.90
C VAL A 9 -7.81 5.31 54.97
N GLN A 10 -7.98 4.64 53.83
CA GLN A 10 -7.57 3.25 53.65
C GLN A 10 -6.20 3.22 53.00
N ASP A 11 -5.29 2.39 53.51
CA ASP A 11 -3.97 2.17 52.93
C ASP A 11 -4.10 1.64 51.49
N GLY A 12 -3.27 2.16 50.58
CA GLY A 12 -3.33 1.81 49.16
C GLY A 12 -3.02 0.34 48.88
N VAL A 13 -2.28 -0.34 49.75
CA VAL A 13 -1.90 -1.74 49.61
C VAL A 13 -2.78 -2.61 50.49
N THR A 14 -2.74 -2.41 51.81
CA THR A 14 -3.38 -3.31 52.78
C THR A 14 -4.89 -3.07 52.88
N GLY A 15 -5.37 -1.88 52.51
CA GLY A 15 -6.76 -1.46 52.72
C GLY A 15 -7.11 -1.17 54.19
N GLU A 16 -6.14 -1.27 55.09
CA GLU A 16 -6.34 -0.99 56.52
C GLU A 16 -6.64 0.49 56.73
N THR A 17 -7.51 0.78 57.71
CA THR A 17 -7.90 2.15 58.02
C THR A 17 -6.85 2.81 58.90
N ARG A 18 -6.39 4.01 58.52
CA ARG A 18 -5.47 4.85 59.29
C ARG A 18 -5.88 6.32 59.23
N ASP A 19 -5.46 7.09 60.22
CA ASP A 19 -5.61 8.55 60.18
C ASP A 19 -4.51 9.17 59.30
N MET A 20 -4.88 10.12 58.45
CA MET A 20 -3.95 10.86 57.61
C MET A 20 -4.20 12.35 57.75
N GLN A 21 -3.12 13.11 57.89
CA GLN A 21 -3.16 14.57 57.93
C GLN A 21 -2.43 15.13 56.73
N TYR A 22 -3.00 16.14 56.09
CA TYR A 22 -2.36 16.81 54.97
C TYR A 22 -2.66 18.31 54.98
N THR A 23 -1.77 19.07 54.36
CA THR A 23 -1.81 20.54 54.31
C THR A 23 -1.55 21.01 52.89
N GLN A 24 -1.94 22.26 52.58
CA GLN A 24 -1.65 22.94 51.32
C GLN A 24 -2.19 22.23 50.07
N CYS A 25 -3.49 22.36 49.76
CA CYS A 25 -4.04 21.83 48.51
C CYS A 25 -3.90 22.85 47.37
N LYS A 26 -2.99 22.60 46.43
CA LYS A 26 -2.89 23.38 45.18
C LYS A 26 -3.41 22.54 44.02
N ILE A 27 -4.33 23.07 43.22
CA ILE A 27 -4.76 22.38 42.01
C ILE A 27 -3.59 22.31 41.02
N VAL A 28 -3.23 21.09 40.61
CA VAL A 28 -2.15 20.82 39.65
C VAL A 28 -2.63 20.19 38.35
N GLY A 29 -3.87 19.67 38.32
CA GLY A 29 -4.53 19.16 37.12
C GLY A 29 -6.05 19.19 37.24
N ASN A 30 -6.74 19.42 36.12
CA ASN A 30 -8.20 19.37 36.01
C ASN A 30 -8.55 18.64 34.70
N GLY A 31 -9.21 17.49 34.80
CA GLY A 31 -9.50 16.61 33.66
C GLY A 31 -10.97 16.20 33.61
N SER A 32 -11.36 15.46 32.57
CA SER A 32 -12.74 14.99 32.34
C SER A 32 -13.30 14.09 33.46
N PHE A 33 -12.43 13.48 34.26
CA PHE A 33 -12.79 12.51 35.30
C PHE A 33 -12.60 13.03 36.74
N GLY A 34 -12.04 14.23 36.94
CA GLY A 34 -11.81 14.79 38.29
C GLY A 34 -10.72 15.85 38.39
N VAL A 35 -10.44 16.29 39.63
CA VAL A 35 -9.45 17.35 39.96
C VAL A 35 -8.29 16.74 40.74
N VAL A 36 -7.06 17.15 40.41
CA VAL A 36 -5.84 16.70 41.09
C VAL A 36 -5.26 17.85 41.92
N PHE A 37 -5.05 17.59 43.21
CA PHE A 37 -4.44 18.52 44.16
C PHE A 37 -3.04 18.04 44.55
N GLN A 38 -2.03 18.89 44.45
CA GLN A 38 -0.79 18.71 45.17
C GLN A 38 -1.02 19.04 46.65
N THR A 39 -0.47 18.23 47.54
CA THR A 39 -0.59 18.39 48.99
C THR A 39 0.69 17.97 49.69
N LYS A 40 0.87 18.37 50.95
CA LYS A 40 1.91 17.85 51.85
C LYS A 40 1.34 16.99 52.96
N LEU A 41 1.83 15.76 53.07
CA LEU A 41 1.46 14.83 54.14
C LEU A 41 2.14 15.25 55.46
N SER A 42 1.46 15.04 56.60
CA SER A 42 1.96 15.31 57.94
C SER A 42 1.89 14.05 58.80
N PRO A 43 2.91 13.73 59.62
CA PRO A 43 4.09 14.54 59.94
C PRO A 43 5.28 14.42 58.97
N SER A 44 5.21 13.56 57.94
CA SER A 44 6.35 13.28 57.06
C SER A 44 6.87 14.48 56.24
N GLY A 45 6.01 15.46 55.96
CA GLY A 45 6.33 16.61 55.11
C GLY A 45 6.41 16.29 53.62
N GLU A 46 6.11 15.05 53.24
CA GLU A 46 6.24 14.52 51.88
C GLU A 46 5.16 15.09 50.94
N ASP A 47 5.55 15.46 49.71
CA ASP A 47 4.60 15.85 48.67
C ASP A 47 3.78 14.64 48.18
N ALA A 48 2.49 14.86 47.98
CA ALA A 48 1.55 13.87 47.45
C ALA A 48 0.57 14.53 46.47
N ALA A 49 -0.01 13.72 45.58
CA ALA A 49 -1.07 14.13 44.68
C ALA A 49 -2.39 13.47 45.12
N ILE A 50 -3.45 14.25 45.35
CA ILE A 50 -4.79 13.73 45.62
C ILE A 50 -5.64 13.92 44.37
N LYS A 51 -5.95 12.82 43.68
CA LYS A 51 -6.91 12.79 42.57
C LYS A 51 -8.31 12.57 43.13
N ARG A 52 -9.16 13.59 43.06
CA ARG A 52 -10.56 13.56 43.52
C ARG A 52 -11.49 13.34 42.34
N VAL A 53 -12.21 12.23 42.35
CA VAL A 53 -13.15 11.81 41.29
C VAL A 53 -14.55 11.61 41.86
N LEU A 54 -15.58 12.00 41.12
CA LEU A 54 -16.97 11.77 41.56
C LEU A 54 -17.26 10.27 41.52
N GLN A 55 -17.72 9.71 42.64
CA GLN A 55 -17.99 8.30 42.79
C GLN A 55 -19.47 8.01 42.49
N ASP A 56 -19.72 7.21 41.46
CA ASP A 56 -21.04 6.61 41.25
C ASP A 56 -21.25 5.51 42.31
N LYS A 57 -22.33 5.60 43.09
CA LYS A 57 -22.69 4.64 44.14
C LYS A 57 -22.96 3.23 43.58
N ARG A 58 -23.22 3.09 42.28
CA ARG A 58 -23.58 1.81 41.61
C ARG A 58 -22.39 1.01 41.11
N PHE A 59 -21.21 1.62 40.96
CA PHE A 59 -20.07 0.99 40.30
C PHE A 59 -18.79 1.09 41.13
N LYS A 60 -17.99 0.02 41.15
CA LYS A 60 -16.63 0.07 41.73
C LYS A 60 -15.70 0.85 40.79
N ASN A 61 -14.86 1.70 41.35
CA ASN A 61 -13.89 2.46 40.55
C ASN A 61 -12.74 1.54 40.08
N ARG A 62 -12.60 1.40 38.76
CA ARG A 62 -11.62 0.52 38.13
C ARG A 62 -10.18 0.99 38.34
N GLU A 63 -9.95 2.31 38.36
CA GLU A 63 -8.63 2.89 38.63
C GLU A 63 -8.13 2.47 40.01
N LEU A 64 -8.98 2.58 41.04
CA LEU A 64 -8.65 2.11 42.38
C LEU A 64 -8.32 0.61 42.38
N GLN A 65 -9.11 -0.22 41.69
CA GLN A 65 -8.87 -1.67 41.64
C GLN A 65 -7.51 -2.01 41.03
N ILE A 66 -7.15 -1.36 39.91
CA ILE A 66 -5.88 -1.60 39.23
C ILE A 66 -4.71 -1.05 40.05
N MET A 67 -4.83 0.16 40.60
CA MET A 67 -3.76 0.79 41.37
C MET A 67 -3.40 0.04 42.67
N ARG A 68 -4.32 -0.77 43.21
CA ARG A 68 -4.04 -1.62 44.38
C ARG A 68 -3.19 -2.85 44.08
N ILE A 69 -3.09 -3.26 42.81
CA ILE A 69 -2.37 -4.49 42.40
C ILE A 69 -1.08 -4.20 41.62
N VAL A 70 -0.88 -2.97 41.13
CA VAL A 70 0.33 -2.58 40.41
C VAL A 70 1.35 -1.91 41.33
N ARG A 71 2.60 -2.39 41.28
CA ARG A 71 3.73 -1.77 42.00
C ARG A 71 5.01 -1.90 41.19
N HIS A 72 5.49 -0.78 40.65
CA HIS A 72 6.68 -0.75 39.81
C HIS A 72 7.38 0.61 39.93
N PRO A 73 8.73 0.70 39.90
CA PRO A 73 9.45 1.97 40.02
C PRO A 73 9.02 3.02 38.98
N ASN A 74 8.58 2.59 37.80
CA ASN A 74 8.13 3.46 36.70
C ASN A 74 6.58 3.59 36.61
N ILE A 75 5.85 3.32 37.68
CA ILE A 75 4.40 3.53 37.80
C ILE A 75 4.12 4.35 39.07
N VAL A 76 3.14 5.25 39.01
CA VAL A 76 2.71 6.05 40.17
C VAL A 76 2.14 5.18 41.28
N GLU A 77 2.73 5.24 42.47
CA GLU A 77 2.28 4.50 43.67
C GLU A 77 1.01 5.11 44.29
N LEU A 78 0.02 4.25 44.58
CA LEU A 78 -1.14 4.58 45.41
C LEU A 78 -0.78 4.44 46.89
N LYS A 79 -0.72 5.56 47.62
CA LYS A 79 -0.39 5.59 49.04
C LYS A 79 -1.60 5.31 49.93
N ALA A 80 -2.75 5.89 49.58
CA ALA A 80 -4.00 5.73 50.32
C ALA A 80 -5.20 6.12 49.46
N PHE A 81 -6.41 5.82 49.90
CA PHE A 81 -7.64 6.34 49.32
C PHE A 81 -8.73 6.52 50.37
N TYR A 82 -9.68 7.42 50.12
CA TYR A 82 -10.81 7.65 51.01
C TYR A 82 -11.99 8.29 50.28
N TYR A 83 -13.17 8.20 50.88
CA TYR A 83 -14.39 8.82 50.35
C TYR A 83 -14.74 10.08 51.13
N SER A 84 -15.15 11.13 50.44
CA SER A 84 -15.63 12.38 51.04
C SER A 84 -16.96 12.82 50.43
N ASN A 85 -17.78 13.56 51.17
CA ASN A 85 -19.05 14.08 50.64
C ASN A 85 -18.83 15.39 49.86
N GLY A 86 -19.62 15.60 48.80
CA GLY A 86 -19.65 16.81 48.00
C GLY A 86 -20.49 17.94 48.62
N GLU A 87 -20.55 19.08 47.94
CA GLU A 87 -21.37 20.22 48.34
C GLU A 87 -22.86 19.96 48.15
N ARG A 88 -23.24 19.14 47.15
CA ARG A 88 -24.63 18.75 46.94
C ARG A 88 -24.98 17.48 47.72
N LYS A 89 -26.23 17.42 48.17
CA LYS A 89 -26.80 16.24 48.82
C LYS A 89 -26.69 15.05 47.85
N ASP A 90 -26.13 13.94 48.34
CA ASP A 90 -25.86 12.68 47.62
C ASP A 90 -24.60 12.59 46.74
N GLU A 91 -23.79 13.64 46.62
CA GLU A 91 -22.49 13.56 45.95
C GLU A 91 -21.44 12.93 46.87
N VAL A 92 -20.79 11.87 46.40
CA VAL A 92 -19.67 11.22 47.08
C VAL A 92 -18.48 11.27 46.13
N TYR A 93 -17.31 11.65 46.64
CA TYR A 93 -16.06 11.69 45.92
C TYR A 93 -15.12 10.60 46.43
N LEU A 94 -14.46 9.90 45.51
CA LEU A 94 -13.31 9.06 45.79
C LEU A 94 -12.04 9.91 45.65
N ASN A 95 -11.19 9.88 46.67
CA ASN A 95 -9.92 10.58 46.70
C ASN A 95 -8.80 9.55 46.68
N LEU A 96 -8.01 9.52 45.60
CA LEU A 96 -6.83 8.67 45.45
C LEU A 96 -5.58 9.49 45.84
N VAL A 97 -4.89 9.07 46.89
CA VAL A 97 -3.65 9.69 47.37
C VAL A 97 -2.48 8.97 46.73
N GLN A 98 -1.74 9.66 45.89
CA GLN A 98 -0.69 9.15 45.03
C GLN A 98 0.65 9.83 45.34
N GLU A 99 1.76 9.21 44.95
CA GLU A 99 3.03 9.92 44.91
C GLU A 99 2.97 11.14 43.99
N TYR A 100 3.66 12.22 44.37
CA TYR A 100 3.75 13.43 43.56
C TYR A 100 5.02 13.39 42.71
N VAL A 101 4.86 13.61 41.40
CA VAL A 101 5.97 13.73 40.46
C VAL A 101 5.85 15.11 39.80
N PRO A 102 6.93 15.92 39.80
CA PRO A 102 6.81 17.37 39.59
C PRO A 102 6.53 17.77 38.14
N GLU A 103 6.94 16.95 37.16
CA GLU A 103 6.89 17.31 35.75
C GLU A 103 6.18 16.26 34.87
N THR A 104 5.87 16.62 33.62
CA THR A 104 5.31 15.73 32.60
C THR A 104 6.12 15.79 31.31
N VAL A 105 6.13 14.71 30.52
CA VAL A 105 6.72 14.73 29.17
C VAL A 105 6.09 15.84 28.32
N TYR A 106 4.79 16.11 28.47
CA TYR A 106 4.11 17.20 27.76
C TYR A 106 4.71 18.58 28.05
N ARG A 107 4.91 18.92 29.33
CA ARG A 107 5.51 20.20 29.74
C ARG A 107 7.00 20.27 29.43
N ALA A 108 7.74 19.16 29.56
CA ALA A 108 9.14 19.08 29.15
C ALA A 108 9.30 19.28 27.64
N SER A 109 8.50 18.60 26.82
CA SER A 109 8.46 18.80 25.36
C SER A 109 8.12 20.24 25.02
N ARG A 110 7.13 20.85 25.68
CA ARG A 110 6.78 22.26 25.49
C ARG A 110 7.91 23.22 25.90
N TYR A 111 8.66 22.88 26.95
CA TYR A 111 9.84 23.65 27.37
C TYR A 111 10.92 23.63 26.28
N PHE A 112 11.28 22.46 25.77
CA PHE A 112 12.25 22.31 24.69
C PHE A 112 11.80 22.99 23.39
N ASN A 113 10.54 22.81 22.99
CA ASN A 113 9.95 23.53 21.84
C ASN A 113 10.00 25.06 22.03
N LYS A 114 9.70 25.56 23.24
CA LYS A 114 9.81 27.00 23.56
C LYS A 114 11.25 27.50 23.49
N MET A 115 12.21 26.66 23.84
CA MET A 115 13.64 26.96 23.72
C MET A 115 14.18 26.78 22.30
N LYS A 116 13.36 26.30 21.35
CA LYS A 116 13.78 25.94 19.99
C LYS A 116 14.96 24.96 19.99
N THR A 117 14.97 24.08 20.97
CA THR A 117 15.96 23.01 21.11
C THR A 117 15.23 21.68 21.25
N THR A 118 15.88 20.59 20.87
CA THR A 118 15.35 19.25 21.09
C THR A 118 15.70 18.78 22.50
N MET A 119 14.85 17.94 23.10
CA MET A 119 15.23 17.20 24.30
C MET A 119 16.51 16.38 24.00
N PRO A 120 17.50 16.36 24.90
CA PRO A 120 18.71 15.58 24.70
C PRO A 120 18.38 14.12 24.39
N ILE A 121 18.99 13.57 23.34
CA ILE A 121 18.69 12.20 22.88
C ILE A 121 18.91 11.14 23.97
N LEU A 122 19.83 11.38 24.91
CA LEU A 122 20.06 10.50 26.05
C LEU A 122 18.87 10.47 27.01
N GLU A 123 18.24 11.62 27.27
CA GLU A 123 17.02 11.72 28.09
C GLU A 123 15.85 11.01 27.40
N VAL A 124 15.70 11.20 26.08
CA VAL A 124 14.69 10.51 25.27
C VAL A 124 14.86 8.99 25.38
N LYS A 125 16.07 8.48 25.16
CA LYS A 125 16.38 7.03 25.28
C LYS A 125 16.09 6.51 26.69
N LEU A 126 16.51 7.25 27.72
CA LEU A 126 16.31 6.90 29.12
C LEU A 126 14.82 6.83 29.50
N TYR A 127 14.02 7.80 29.06
CA TYR A 127 12.59 7.86 29.35
C TYR A 127 11.80 6.79 28.58
N ILE A 128 12.13 6.56 27.31
CA ILE A 128 11.50 5.49 26.51
C ILE A 128 11.79 4.11 27.13
N TYR A 129 13.03 3.85 27.54
CA TYR A 129 13.39 2.61 28.22
C TYR A 129 12.55 2.38 29.50
N GLN A 130 12.41 3.41 30.33
CA GLN A 130 11.63 3.34 31.56
C GLN A 130 10.12 3.17 31.31
N LEU A 131 9.59 3.79 30.25
CA LEU A 131 8.21 3.61 29.82
C LEU A 131 7.96 2.16 29.37
N PHE A 132 8.84 1.60 28.53
CA PHE A 132 8.71 0.20 28.11
C PHE A 132 8.80 -0.77 29.28
N ARG A 133 9.63 -0.49 30.28
CA ARG A 133 9.68 -1.28 31.52
C ARG A 133 8.36 -1.23 32.29
N ALA A 134 7.71 -0.07 32.37
CA ALA A 134 6.39 0.07 32.97
C ALA A 134 5.30 -0.70 32.19
N LEU A 135 5.30 -0.58 30.86
CA LEU A 135 4.36 -1.25 29.97
C LEU A 135 4.52 -2.78 30.03
N ALA A 136 5.75 -3.28 29.96
CA ALA A 136 6.04 -4.71 30.09
C ALA A 136 5.50 -5.29 31.42
N TYR A 137 5.64 -4.54 32.53
CA TYR A 137 5.14 -4.95 33.84
C TYR A 137 3.60 -5.00 33.93
N ILE A 138 2.88 -4.03 33.35
CA ILE A 138 1.39 -4.07 33.39
C ILE A 138 0.83 -5.05 32.36
N HIS A 139 1.51 -5.23 31.22
CA HIS A 139 1.10 -6.18 30.18
C HIS A 139 1.24 -7.62 30.66
N SER A 140 2.26 -7.95 31.46
CA SER A 140 2.40 -9.29 32.06
C SER A 140 1.27 -9.63 33.06
N GLN A 141 0.50 -8.65 33.50
CA GLN A 141 -0.69 -8.82 34.35
C GLN A 141 -2.00 -8.70 33.55
N GLY A 142 -1.93 -8.66 32.21
CA GLY A 142 -3.10 -8.49 31.34
C GLY A 142 -3.72 -7.08 31.39
N ILE A 143 -3.07 -6.11 32.02
CA ILE A 143 -3.58 -4.74 32.15
C ILE A 143 -3.20 -3.95 30.90
N CYS A 144 -4.20 -3.43 30.21
CA CYS A 144 -4.02 -2.45 29.15
C CYS A 144 -4.34 -1.04 29.66
N HIS A 145 -3.39 -0.10 29.51
CA HIS A 145 -3.56 1.28 30.00
C HIS A 145 -4.59 2.09 29.19
N ARG A 146 -4.60 1.90 27.87
CA ARG A 146 -5.56 2.52 26.92
C ARG A 146 -5.60 4.06 26.92
N ASP A 147 -4.58 4.77 27.41
CA ASP A 147 -4.51 6.25 27.34
C ASP A 147 -3.06 6.75 27.50
N ILE A 148 -2.13 6.14 26.76
CA ILE A 148 -0.72 6.55 26.76
C ILE A 148 -0.61 7.88 25.99
N LYS A 149 -0.12 8.92 26.68
CA LYS A 149 0.07 10.27 26.12
C LYS A 149 1.07 11.06 26.95
N PRO A 150 1.73 12.09 26.40
CA PRO A 150 2.73 12.89 27.11
C PRO A 150 2.27 13.49 28.45
N GLN A 151 0.96 13.72 28.65
CA GLN A 151 0.41 14.23 29.91
C GLN A 151 0.34 13.17 31.02
N ASN A 152 0.26 11.88 30.67
CA ASN A 152 0.19 10.76 31.60
C ASN A 152 1.58 10.14 31.87
N LEU A 153 2.63 10.72 31.28
CA LEU A 153 4.03 10.36 31.51
C LEU A 153 4.66 11.41 32.41
N LEU A 154 4.81 11.09 33.68
CA LEU A 154 5.38 11.98 34.68
C LEU A 154 6.91 11.85 34.71
N LEU A 155 7.59 12.97 34.94
CA LEU A 155 9.04 13.08 34.98
C LEU A 155 9.51 13.71 36.29
N ASP A 156 10.57 13.15 36.85
CA ASP A 156 11.42 13.85 37.81
C ASP A 156 12.75 14.19 37.11
N PRO A 157 12.90 15.44 36.63
CA PRO A 157 14.11 15.86 35.92
C PRO A 157 15.38 15.78 36.77
N SER A 158 15.25 15.86 38.10
CA SER A 158 16.41 15.86 39.00
C SER A 158 17.02 14.46 39.15
N THR A 159 16.20 13.43 39.04
CA THR A 159 16.61 12.02 39.17
C THR A 159 16.61 11.26 37.84
N GLY A 160 16.03 11.84 36.78
CA GLY A 160 15.89 11.19 35.48
C GLY A 160 14.82 10.08 35.45
N VAL A 161 13.92 10.04 36.43
CA VAL A 161 12.90 8.97 36.55
C VAL A 161 11.64 9.32 35.76
N LEU A 162 11.15 8.37 34.97
CA LEU A 162 9.83 8.43 34.33
C LEU A 162 8.84 7.51 35.06
N LYS A 163 7.61 8.00 35.29
CA LYS A 163 6.51 7.24 35.89
C LYS A 163 5.21 7.38 35.08
N LEU A 164 4.56 6.25 34.80
CA LEU A 164 3.24 6.19 34.17
C LEU A 164 2.13 6.43 35.20
N CYS A 165 1.16 7.28 34.88
CA CYS A 165 0.03 7.63 35.74
C CYS A 165 -1.32 7.59 35.00
N ASP A 166 -2.42 7.78 35.75
CA ASP A 166 -3.80 7.86 35.27
C ASP A 166 -4.37 6.54 34.68
N PHE A 167 -4.70 5.60 35.58
CA PHE A 167 -5.31 4.31 35.23
C PHE A 167 -6.84 4.39 35.08
N GLY A 168 -7.42 5.60 34.98
CA GLY A 168 -8.87 5.81 34.82
C GLY A 168 -9.46 5.12 33.59
N SER A 169 -8.67 5.02 32.52
CA SER A 169 -9.02 4.31 31.30
C SER A 169 -8.44 2.90 31.23
N ALA A 170 -7.70 2.42 32.22
CA ALA A 170 -7.08 1.10 32.14
C ALA A 170 -8.11 -0.04 32.31
N LYS A 171 -7.82 -1.24 31.81
CA LYS A 171 -8.65 -2.45 31.98
C LYS A 171 -7.77 -3.70 31.96
N ILE A 172 -8.08 -4.67 32.81
CA ILE A 172 -7.57 -6.05 32.65
C ILE A 172 -8.36 -6.67 31.48
N LEU A 173 -7.68 -6.95 30.38
CA LEU A 173 -8.30 -7.53 29.21
C LEU A 173 -8.62 -9.00 29.48
N VAL A 174 -9.82 -9.42 29.10
CA VAL A 174 -10.27 -10.81 29.14
C VAL A 174 -10.34 -11.30 27.71
N GLU A 175 -9.73 -12.45 27.44
CA GLU A 175 -9.71 -13.06 26.12
C GLU A 175 -11.15 -13.30 25.63
N ASN A 176 -11.42 -12.98 24.36
CA ASN A 176 -12.73 -13.07 23.71
C ASN A 176 -13.84 -12.14 24.28
N GLU A 177 -13.53 -11.23 25.20
CA GLU A 177 -14.48 -10.20 25.65
C GLU A 177 -14.35 -8.93 24.79
N PRO A 178 -15.42 -8.46 24.11
CA PRO A 178 -15.37 -7.23 23.33
C PRO A 178 -15.17 -6.01 24.24
N ASN A 179 -14.35 -5.09 23.77
CA ASN A 179 -13.97 -3.87 24.47
C ASN A 179 -14.44 -2.63 23.70
N VAL A 180 -14.52 -1.50 24.41
CA VAL A 180 -14.92 -0.22 23.82
C VAL A 180 -13.75 0.37 23.03
N SER A 181 -13.94 0.60 21.74
CA SER A 181 -12.96 1.20 20.83
C SER A 181 -12.82 2.72 21.04
N TYR A 182 -13.92 3.42 21.35
CA TYR A 182 -13.92 4.84 21.66
C TYR A 182 -13.53 5.11 23.13
N ILE A 183 -12.37 4.60 23.53
CA ILE A 183 -11.68 4.88 24.78
C ILE A 183 -10.33 5.50 24.41
N CYS A 184 -9.71 6.32 25.27
CA CYS A 184 -8.47 7.08 25.04
C CYS A 184 -8.60 8.48 24.39
N SER A 185 -7.53 9.25 24.57
CA SER A 185 -7.30 10.57 23.97
C SER A 185 -7.09 10.45 22.46
N ARG A 186 -7.95 11.12 21.69
CA ARG A 186 -8.08 11.01 20.21
C ARG A 186 -6.75 11.02 19.45
N TYR A 187 -5.82 11.90 19.80
CA TYR A 187 -4.54 12.09 19.08
C TYR A 187 -3.49 11.01 19.35
N TYR A 188 -3.71 10.14 20.33
CA TYR A 188 -2.79 9.06 20.74
C TYR A 188 -3.48 7.70 20.68
N ARG A 189 -4.47 7.57 19.79
CA ARG A 189 -5.25 6.35 19.64
C ARG A 189 -4.53 5.40 18.69
N ALA A 190 -4.43 4.13 19.06
CA ALA A 190 -3.92 3.09 18.18
C ALA A 190 -4.81 2.94 16.93
N PRO A 191 -4.26 2.60 15.75
CA PRO A 191 -5.02 2.58 14.50
C PRO A 191 -6.30 1.71 14.57
N GLU A 192 -6.20 0.52 15.14
CA GLU A 192 -7.29 -0.43 15.34
C GLU A 192 -8.43 0.16 16.19
N LEU A 193 -8.13 0.98 17.19
CA LEU A 193 -9.15 1.67 17.98
C LEU A 193 -9.80 2.83 17.20
N ILE A 194 -9.08 3.45 16.25
CA ILE A 194 -9.65 4.44 15.32
C ILE A 194 -10.65 3.77 14.38
N PHE A 195 -10.31 2.58 13.89
CA PHE A 195 -11.18 1.76 13.03
C PHE A 195 -12.29 1.02 13.79
N GLY A 196 -12.43 1.27 15.09
CA GLY A 196 -13.56 0.76 15.86
C GLY A 196 -13.37 -0.67 16.40
N ALA A 197 -12.16 -1.24 16.35
CA ALA A 197 -11.89 -2.59 16.83
C ALA A 197 -12.28 -2.75 18.30
N THR A 198 -13.12 -3.74 18.57
CA THR A 198 -13.54 -4.11 19.93
C THR A 198 -12.70 -5.24 20.50
N ASN A 199 -12.08 -6.05 19.65
CA ASN A 199 -11.18 -7.13 20.05
C ASN A 199 -9.74 -6.64 19.86
N TYR A 200 -9.11 -6.19 20.94
CA TYR A 200 -7.75 -5.68 20.92
C TYR A 200 -6.97 -6.17 22.14
N THR A 201 -5.64 -6.21 22.03
CA THR A 201 -4.75 -6.71 23.08
C THR A 201 -4.07 -5.57 23.83
N THR A 202 -3.12 -5.88 24.70
CA THR A 202 -2.26 -4.87 25.34
C THR A 202 -1.35 -4.15 24.34
N LYS A 203 -1.18 -4.66 23.12
CA LYS A 203 -0.33 -4.08 22.07
C LYS A 203 -0.74 -2.67 21.64
N ILE A 204 -2.02 -2.30 21.78
CA ILE A 204 -2.53 -0.96 21.45
C ILE A 204 -1.77 0.16 22.18
N ALA A 205 -1.17 -0.13 23.34
CA ALA A 205 -0.38 0.85 24.09
C ALA A 205 0.96 1.16 23.41
N ILE A 206 1.54 0.17 22.72
CA ILE A 206 2.73 0.32 21.88
C ILE A 206 2.34 1.00 20.57
N ASP A 207 1.24 0.61 19.95
CA ASP A 207 0.78 1.18 18.67
C ASP A 207 0.37 2.66 18.80
N ALA A 208 -0.18 3.05 19.96
CA ALA A 208 -0.39 4.45 20.33
C ALA A 208 0.91 5.28 20.37
N MET A 209 2.05 4.65 20.67
CA MET A 209 3.37 5.30 20.66
C MET A 209 3.97 5.40 19.26
N VAL A 210 3.44 4.63 18.29
CA VAL A 210 3.95 4.51 16.92
C VAL A 210 3.05 5.26 15.90
N HIS A 211 1.89 5.81 16.31
CA HIS A 211 0.84 6.22 15.36
C HIS A 211 1.21 7.40 14.38
N PRO A 212 0.90 7.25 13.07
CA PRO A 212 1.20 8.14 11.92
C PRO A 212 0.31 9.40 11.69
N PHE A 213 -0.32 10.01 12.72
CA PHE A 213 -0.93 11.36 12.56
C PHE A 213 0.15 12.47 12.45
N PHE A 214 1.41 12.08 12.70
CA PHE A 214 2.60 12.91 12.61
C PHE A 214 3.00 13.32 11.19
N ASP A 215 2.58 12.58 10.17
CA ASP A 215 2.92 12.92 8.78
C ASP A 215 1.97 13.96 8.18
N GLU A 216 0.69 13.99 8.59
CA GLU A 216 -0.32 14.95 8.08
C GLU A 216 -0.21 16.35 8.70
N LEU A 217 0.41 16.48 9.88
CA LEU A 217 0.63 17.77 10.57
C LEU A 217 1.84 18.55 10.02
N ARG A 218 2.65 17.96 9.13
CA ARG A 218 3.73 18.67 8.40
C ARG A 218 3.22 19.48 7.21
N ASN A 219 1.93 19.36 6.86
CA ASN A 219 1.31 20.15 5.81
C ASN A 219 0.92 21.56 6.34
N PRO A 220 1.47 22.67 5.81
CA PRO A 220 1.14 24.04 6.23
C PRO A 220 -0.35 24.41 6.04
N SER A 221 -1.06 23.65 5.20
CA SER A 221 -2.49 23.79 4.91
C SER A 221 -3.38 23.19 5.99
N THR A 222 -2.82 22.41 6.92
CA THR A 222 -3.62 21.70 7.92
C THR A 222 -4.30 22.70 8.84
N ARG A 223 -5.61 22.54 8.98
CA ARG A 223 -6.47 23.35 9.83
C ARG A 223 -7.38 22.48 10.66
N LEU A 224 -7.80 22.98 11.83
CA LEU A 224 -8.67 22.22 12.72
C LEU A 224 -10.15 22.50 12.37
N PRO A 225 -10.97 21.47 12.12
CA PRO A 225 -12.42 21.63 12.08
C PRO A 225 -12.94 21.98 13.49
N ASP A 226 -13.85 22.95 13.59
CA ASP A 226 -14.49 23.27 14.87
C ASP A 226 -15.49 22.17 15.23
N SER A 227 -15.02 21.21 16.01
CA SER A 227 -15.83 20.09 16.53
C SER A 227 -17.09 20.49 17.31
N ARG A 228 -17.26 21.77 17.66
CA ARG A 228 -18.50 22.28 18.27
C ARG A 228 -19.43 22.99 17.28
N HIS A 229 -18.93 23.43 16.13
CA HIS A 229 -19.68 24.20 15.13
C HIS A 229 -19.25 23.79 13.71
N PRO A 230 -19.89 22.78 13.11
CA PRO A 230 -19.48 22.20 11.82
C PRO A 230 -19.45 23.20 10.66
N ASN A 231 -20.20 24.31 10.77
CA ASN A 231 -20.28 25.37 9.75
C ASN A 231 -19.54 26.66 10.16
N GLY A 232 -18.72 26.62 11.22
CA GLY A 232 -17.92 27.76 11.67
C GLY A 232 -16.65 27.98 10.83
N PRO A 233 -16.00 29.16 10.91
CA PRO A 233 -14.74 29.40 10.23
C PRO A 233 -13.66 28.46 10.77
N ILE A 234 -12.95 27.83 9.84
CA ILE A 234 -11.83 26.92 10.07
C ILE A 234 -10.73 27.66 10.87
N LYS A 235 -10.18 27.03 11.91
CA LYS A 235 -9.15 27.66 12.77
C LYS A 235 -7.73 27.21 12.39
N ASP A 236 -6.81 28.17 12.41
CA ASP A 236 -5.38 27.90 12.34
C ASP A 236 -4.92 27.00 13.49
N LEU A 237 -3.85 26.25 13.25
CA LEU A 237 -3.19 25.48 14.30
C LEU A 237 -2.71 26.43 15.42
N PRO A 238 -2.87 26.07 16.70
CA PRO A 238 -2.28 26.84 17.79
C PRO A 238 -0.77 26.97 17.56
N ILE A 239 -0.14 28.09 17.95
CA ILE A 239 1.31 28.37 17.76
C ILE A 239 2.22 27.22 18.26
N LEU A 240 1.75 26.42 19.21
CA LEU A 240 2.46 25.23 19.69
C LEU A 240 2.58 24.09 18.65
N PHE A 241 1.81 24.17 17.55
CA PHE A 241 1.70 23.19 16.46
C PHE A 241 1.91 23.83 15.08
N ASP A 242 2.49 25.04 15.03
CA ASP A 242 3.00 25.66 13.80
C ASP A 242 4.45 25.19 13.57
N PHE A 243 4.60 24.12 12.78
CA PHE A 243 5.90 23.55 12.42
C PHE A 243 6.49 24.19 11.15
N SER A 244 5.83 25.19 10.55
CA SER A 244 6.25 25.81 9.28
C SER A 244 7.51 26.67 9.38
N ARG A 245 8.09 26.82 10.58
CA ARG A 245 9.16 27.78 10.86
C ARG A 245 10.46 27.21 11.42
N HIS A 246 10.62 25.89 11.51
CA HIS A 246 11.86 25.34 12.05
C HIS A 246 12.31 24.07 11.36
N ASP A 247 12.84 24.21 10.15
CA ASP A 247 13.93 23.30 9.73
C ASP A 247 14.93 23.89 8.72
N ASP A 248 14.72 25.10 8.17
CA ASP A 248 15.74 25.76 7.34
C ASP A 248 15.97 27.21 7.79
N ASP A 249 17.24 27.60 7.84
CA ASP A 249 17.80 28.94 8.08
C ASP A 249 17.77 29.53 9.50
N ASP A 250 18.83 29.28 10.28
CA ASP A 250 19.73 30.34 10.83
C ASP A 250 20.76 29.72 11.81
N PHE A 251 21.87 29.23 11.24
CA PHE A 251 23.15 29.24 11.93
C PHE A 251 23.64 30.70 11.95
N ASP A 252 23.44 31.43 13.05
CA ASP A 252 24.44 32.34 13.62
C ASP A 252 23.90 33.24 14.74
N ARG A 253 24.36 33.00 15.99
CA ARG A 253 25.04 33.98 16.87
C ARG A 253 25.15 33.50 18.33
N ARG A 254 26.30 32.85 18.63
CA ARG A 254 27.13 32.85 19.88
C ARG A 254 26.51 32.32 21.20
N PRO A 255 27.31 31.79 22.18
CA PRO A 255 28.77 31.82 22.33
C PRO A 255 29.46 30.43 22.26
N GLN A 256 30.76 30.43 21.95
CA GLN A 256 31.68 29.29 21.75
C GLN A 256 31.29 27.98 22.48
N ARG A 257 30.61 27.08 21.77
CA ARG A 257 30.55 25.64 22.07
C ARG A 257 31.40 24.91 21.04
N ARG A 258 32.07 23.85 21.48
CA ARG A 258 32.92 22.98 20.64
C ARG A 258 32.17 22.63 19.35
N ARG A 259 32.81 22.87 18.21
CA ARG A 259 32.32 22.62 16.85
C ARG A 259 31.80 21.17 16.80
N TYR A 260 30.48 20.97 16.70
CA TYR A 260 29.93 19.65 16.36
C TYR A 260 30.16 19.47 14.87
N GLU A 261 31.19 18.72 14.51
CA GLU A 261 31.37 18.24 13.14
C GLU A 261 30.48 17.00 12.97
N GLU A 262 29.54 17.08 12.02
CA GLU A 262 28.68 15.97 11.64
C GLU A 262 29.56 14.78 11.20
N PRO A 263 29.30 13.53 11.67
CA PRO A 263 30.05 12.37 11.23
C PRO A 263 30.04 12.25 9.70
N LEU A 264 31.20 11.93 9.12
CA LEU A 264 31.34 11.84 7.66
C LEU A 264 30.42 10.77 7.06
N SER A 265 30.20 9.66 7.77
CA SER A 265 29.24 8.61 7.40
C SER A 265 27.82 9.16 7.19
N VAL A 266 27.35 10.01 8.11
CA VAL A 266 26.04 10.67 8.03
C VAL A 266 25.98 11.67 6.88
N LYS A 267 27.04 12.47 6.71
CA LYS A 267 27.13 13.45 5.62
C LYS A 267 27.08 12.77 4.24
N VAL A 268 27.90 11.75 4.02
CA VAL A 268 27.93 10.99 2.76
C VAL A 268 26.59 10.29 2.52
N ARG A 269 25.99 9.69 3.55
CA ARG A 269 24.65 9.11 3.44
C ARG A 269 23.62 10.14 2.96
N ARG A 270 23.57 11.33 3.57
CA ARG A 270 22.64 12.40 3.15
C ARG A 270 22.89 12.83 1.70
N GLN A 271 24.15 13.01 1.32
CA GLN A 271 24.51 13.42 -0.04
C GLN A 271 24.12 12.36 -1.08
N LEU A 272 24.43 11.09 -0.82
CA LEU A 272 24.11 10.00 -1.74
C LEU A 272 22.59 9.74 -1.80
N LEU A 273 21.87 9.87 -0.68
CA LEU A 273 20.41 9.78 -0.65
C LEU A 273 19.71 10.94 -1.36
N SER A 274 20.32 12.13 -1.48
CA SER A 274 19.70 13.30 -2.14
C SER A 274 20.26 13.59 -3.54
N ILE A 275 21.10 12.69 -4.06
CA ILE A 275 21.72 12.86 -5.38
C ILE A 275 20.64 12.95 -6.46
N ALA A 276 20.82 13.90 -7.38
CA ALA A 276 19.91 14.17 -8.49
C ALA A 276 18.46 14.56 -8.09
N GLU A 277 18.19 14.92 -6.83
CA GLU A 277 16.83 15.36 -6.42
C GLU A 277 16.57 16.85 -6.65
N SER A 278 17.60 17.63 -7.01
CA SER A 278 17.47 19.09 -7.20
C SER A 278 18.00 19.54 -8.54
N ALA A 279 17.13 20.12 -9.36
CA ALA A 279 17.51 20.80 -10.60
C ALA A 279 18.37 22.06 -10.39
N LEU A 280 18.51 22.55 -9.14
CA LEU A 280 19.32 23.75 -8.83
C LEU A 280 20.81 23.44 -8.64
N LYS A 281 21.17 22.17 -8.41
CA LYS A 281 22.54 21.75 -8.20
C LYS A 281 23.03 20.98 -9.42
N ARG A 282 24.30 21.18 -9.78
CA ARG A 282 24.96 20.30 -10.74
C ARG A 282 25.24 18.97 -10.05
N VAL A 283 24.64 17.91 -10.58
CA VAL A 283 24.80 16.56 -10.04
C VAL A 283 26.26 16.08 -10.16
N GLU A 284 26.98 16.57 -11.18
CA GLU A 284 28.39 16.29 -11.41
C GLU A 284 29.26 16.73 -10.23
N ASP A 285 28.97 17.91 -9.65
CA ASP A 285 29.70 18.44 -8.50
C ASP A 285 29.43 17.60 -7.23
N GLU A 286 28.19 17.12 -7.06
CA GLU A 286 27.81 16.24 -5.95
C GLU A 286 28.49 14.86 -6.08
N ILE A 287 28.55 14.30 -7.29
CA ILE A 287 29.24 13.02 -7.58
C ILE A 287 30.72 13.09 -7.16
N VAL A 288 31.43 14.12 -7.63
CA VAL A 288 32.85 14.31 -7.32
C VAL A 288 33.05 14.57 -5.82
N SER A 289 32.17 15.37 -5.19
CA SER A 289 32.24 15.64 -3.75
C SER A 289 32.07 14.38 -2.90
N ILE A 290 31.15 13.49 -3.27
CA ILE A 290 30.90 12.25 -2.53
C ILE A 290 32.10 11.32 -2.66
N ALA A 291 32.54 11.06 -3.90
CA ALA A 291 33.68 10.18 -4.18
C ALA A 291 34.94 10.64 -3.43
N LYS A 292 35.25 11.94 -3.50
CA LYS A 292 36.39 12.53 -2.80
C LYS A 292 36.29 12.36 -1.29
N THR A 293 35.12 12.63 -0.70
CA THR A 293 34.93 12.51 0.76
C THR A 293 35.19 11.08 1.25
N VAL A 294 34.72 10.08 0.50
CA VAL A 294 34.91 8.67 0.84
C VAL A 294 36.38 8.23 0.64
N CYS A 295 37.00 8.61 -0.49
CA CYS A 295 38.38 8.22 -0.78
C CYS A 295 39.41 8.89 0.14
N ASP A 296 39.24 10.18 0.46
CA ASP A 296 40.14 10.93 1.34
C ASP A 296 40.09 10.40 2.79
N ASN A 297 38.98 9.76 3.18
CA ASN A 297 38.75 9.21 4.52
C ASN A 297 38.63 7.68 4.49
N TYR A 298 39.32 7.01 3.56
CA TYR A 298 39.23 5.56 3.36
C TYR A 298 39.53 4.72 4.61
N GLU A 299 40.38 5.20 5.52
CA GLU A 299 40.73 4.52 6.77
C GLU A 299 39.59 4.46 7.79
N ASP A 300 38.53 5.27 7.60
CA ASP A 300 37.31 5.22 8.41
C ASP A 300 36.45 4.02 7.98
N GLU A 301 36.50 2.94 8.77
CA GLU A 301 35.76 1.71 8.48
C GLU A 301 34.24 1.90 8.51
N GLU A 302 33.71 2.80 9.35
CA GLU A 302 32.27 3.05 9.45
C GLU A 302 31.78 3.75 8.19
N LEU A 303 32.48 4.80 7.76
CA LEU A 303 32.19 5.51 6.51
C LEU A 303 32.30 4.57 5.31
N ARG A 304 33.39 3.82 5.22
CA ARG A 304 33.67 2.92 4.09
C ARG A 304 32.62 1.81 3.96
N ASN A 305 32.30 1.11 5.06
CA ASN A 305 31.27 0.08 5.03
C ASN A 305 29.87 0.65 4.78
N SER A 306 29.54 1.79 5.39
CA SER A 306 28.27 2.47 5.14
C SER A 306 28.13 2.89 3.67
N PHE A 307 29.21 3.29 3.02
CA PHE A 307 29.20 3.63 1.59
C PHE A 307 28.93 2.40 0.72
N TYR A 308 29.63 1.28 0.98
CA TYR A 308 29.42 0.03 0.24
C TYR A 308 27.97 -0.46 0.32
N ASP A 309 27.39 -0.49 1.52
CA ASP A 309 26.01 -0.94 1.72
C ASP A 309 25.02 0.01 1.04
N LEU A 310 25.25 1.33 1.15
CA LEU A 310 24.34 2.32 0.60
C LEU A 310 24.35 2.34 -0.94
N VAL A 311 25.48 2.08 -1.58
CA VAL A 311 25.57 1.95 -3.05
C VAL A 311 24.66 0.82 -3.55
N ILE A 312 24.73 -0.35 -2.91
CA ILE A 312 23.90 -1.51 -3.31
C ILE A 312 22.42 -1.26 -2.96
N GLN A 313 22.13 -0.73 -1.77
CA GLN A 313 20.77 -0.42 -1.34
C GLN A 313 20.09 0.59 -2.27
N LEU A 314 20.77 1.68 -2.65
CA LEU A 314 20.18 2.71 -3.50
C LEU A 314 19.80 2.20 -4.89
N VAL A 315 20.59 1.31 -5.48
CA VAL A 315 20.29 0.71 -6.78
C VAL A 315 19.00 -0.10 -6.75
N VAL A 316 18.78 -0.83 -5.65
CA VAL A 316 17.60 -1.69 -5.48
C VAL A 316 16.38 -0.89 -5.02
N GLU A 317 16.56 0.05 -4.09
CA GLU A 317 15.47 0.79 -3.45
C GLU A 317 15.04 2.04 -4.23
N GLN A 318 15.95 2.66 -5.01
CA GLN A 318 15.71 3.92 -5.72
C GLN A 318 16.24 3.86 -7.16
N PRO A 319 15.59 3.10 -8.06
CA PRO A 319 16.07 2.82 -9.42
C PRO A 319 16.43 4.03 -10.27
N PHE A 320 15.76 5.17 -10.06
CA PHE A 320 16.08 6.44 -10.73
C PHE A 320 17.52 6.89 -10.50
N LYS A 321 18.14 6.51 -9.38
CA LYS A 321 19.47 6.96 -8.99
C LYS A 321 20.60 6.10 -9.54
N THR A 322 20.29 4.98 -10.17
CA THR A 322 21.27 4.00 -10.67
C THR A 322 22.38 4.62 -11.54
N PRO A 323 22.10 5.47 -12.55
CA PRO A 323 23.17 6.09 -13.35
C PRO A 323 24.11 7.00 -12.55
N PHE A 324 23.57 7.72 -11.56
CA PHE A 324 24.32 8.66 -10.72
C PHE A 324 25.17 7.92 -9.69
N VAL A 325 24.62 6.87 -9.08
CA VAL A 325 25.37 5.97 -8.18
C VAL A 325 26.50 5.27 -8.94
N ALA A 326 26.25 4.77 -10.16
CA ALA A 326 27.29 4.20 -11.01
C ALA A 326 28.41 5.23 -11.32
N ALA A 327 28.05 6.48 -11.61
CA ALA A 327 29.04 7.53 -11.81
C ALA A 327 29.88 7.83 -10.56
N VAL A 328 29.29 7.85 -9.36
CA VAL A 328 30.05 7.95 -8.09
C VAL A 328 31.09 6.83 -7.99
N VAL A 329 30.70 5.59 -8.29
CA VAL A 329 31.61 4.44 -8.26
C VAL A 329 32.72 4.55 -9.32
N LEU A 330 32.42 5.06 -10.52
CA LEU A 330 33.42 5.31 -11.56
C LEU A 330 34.43 6.40 -11.13
N VAL A 331 33.98 7.48 -10.47
CA VAL A 331 34.90 8.49 -9.91
C VAL A 331 35.73 7.90 -8.76
N VAL A 332 35.13 7.08 -7.89
CA VAL A 332 35.89 6.34 -6.87
C VAL A 332 36.96 5.46 -7.51
N ASN A 333 36.69 4.81 -8.64
CA ASN A 333 37.67 3.98 -9.36
C ASN A 333 38.93 4.77 -9.78
N THR A 334 38.75 6.03 -10.18
CA THR A 334 39.89 6.88 -10.59
C THR A 334 40.76 7.34 -9.43
N MET A 335 40.25 7.23 -8.19
CA MET A 335 40.93 7.68 -6.97
C MET A 335 41.46 6.53 -6.11
N ARG A 336 40.68 5.44 -6.00
CA ARG A 336 40.88 4.27 -5.13
C ARG A 336 40.22 3.04 -5.75
N ALA A 337 40.92 2.39 -6.68
CA ALA A 337 40.38 1.25 -7.43
C ALA A 337 39.98 0.06 -6.54
N GLU A 338 40.69 -0.18 -5.43
CA GLU A 338 40.43 -1.28 -4.49
C GLU A 338 39.02 -1.26 -3.88
N MET A 339 38.39 -0.08 -3.79
CA MET A 339 37.02 0.06 -3.29
C MET A 339 35.98 -0.55 -4.25
N VAL A 340 36.27 -0.50 -5.56
CA VAL A 340 35.35 -0.97 -6.60
C VAL A 340 35.26 -2.49 -6.61
N ALA A 341 36.37 -3.18 -6.34
CA ALA A 341 36.39 -4.64 -6.24
C ALA A 341 35.42 -5.16 -5.15
N GLU A 342 35.36 -4.50 -3.99
CA GLU A 342 34.44 -4.86 -2.91
C GLU A 342 32.97 -4.54 -3.27
N ILE A 343 32.71 -3.44 -3.98
CA ILE A 343 31.36 -3.12 -4.48
C ILE A 343 30.88 -4.17 -5.49
N LEU A 344 31.73 -4.55 -6.45
CA LEU A 344 31.42 -5.59 -7.44
C LEU A 344 31.14 -6.93 -6.77
N LYS A 345 31.93 -7.31 -5.76
CA LYS A 345 31.69 -8.50 -4.95
C LYS A 345 30.31 -8.48 -4.28
N ARG A 346 29.97 -7.42 -3.55
CA ARG A 346 28.64 -7.32 -2.89
C ARG A 346 27.49 -7.31 -3.90
N ALA A 347 27.65 -6.62 -5.03
CA ALA A 347 26.65 -6.58 -6.09
C ALA A 347 26.39 -7.98 -6.68
N THR A 348 27.45 -8.69 -7.09
CA THR A 348 27.37 -10.06 -7.63
C THR A 348 26.86 -11.08 -6.62
N GLU A 349 27.24 -11.01 -5.34
CA GLU A 349 26.68 -11.85 -4.27
C GLU A 349 25.16 -11.63 -4.13
N ARG A 350 24.71 -10.37 -4.22
CA ARG A 350 23.27 -10.04 -4.21
C ARG A 350 22.58 -10.55 -5.47
N VAL A 351 23.15 -10.39 -6.66
CA VAL A 351 22.60 -10.93 -7.92
C VAL A 351 22.42 -12.44 -7.82
N ASN A 352 23.44 -13.19 -7.38
CA ASN A 352 23.36 -14.64 -7.21
C ASN A 352 22.23 -15.04 -6.26
N THR A 353 22.07 -14.32 -5.15
CA THR A 353 20.96 -14.54 -4.20
C THR A 353 19.61 -14.30 -4.87
N CYS A 354 19.46 -13.20 -5.62
CA CYS A 354 18.20 -12.86 -6.29
C CYS A 354 17.83 -13.86 -7.38
N VAL A 355 18.78 -14.28 -8.21
CA VAL A 355 18.56 -15.30 -9.26
C VAL A 355 18.15 -16.64 -8.64
N GLN A 356 18.78 -17.06 -7.52
CA GLN A 356 18.40 -18.28 -6.81
C GLN A 356 16.98 -18.22 -6.24
N MET A 357 16.54 -17.05 -5.77
CA MET A 357 15.21 -16.85 -5.18
C MET A 357 14.12 -16.53 -6.22
N GLY A 358 14.48 -16.30 -7.49
CA GLY A 358 13.54 -15.83 -8.51
C GLY A 358 13.11 -14.35 -8.32
N GLU A 359 13.94 -13.53 -7.67
CA GLU A 359 13.70 -12.09 -7.47
C GLU A 359 14.12 -11.29 -8.72
N TRP A 360 13.35 -11.47 -9.80
CA TRP A 360 13.70 -10.97 -11.13
C TRP A 360 13.78 -9.44 -11.24
N ARG A 361 13.00 -8.69 -10.47
CA ARG A 361 13.12 -7.23 -10.39
C ARG A 361 14.48 -6.81 -9.84
N GLU A 362 14.90 -7.35 -8.71
CA GLU A 362 16.18 -6.98 -8.11
C GLU A 362 17.34 -7.40 -9.00
N THR A 363 17.26 -8.57 -9.63
CA THR A 363 18.22 -9.02 -10.64
C THR A 363 18.33 -8.00 -11.77
N LYS A 364 17.21 -7.54 -12.35
CA LYS A 364 17.19 -6.50 -13.40
C LYS A 364 17.88 -5.22 -12.94
N LEU A 365 17.56 -4.72 -11.74
CA LEU A 365 18.12 -3.46 -11.22
C LEU A 365 19.63 -3.55 -11.00
N LEU A 366 20.12 -4.65 -10.42
CA LEU A 366 21.54 -4.87 -10.21
C LEU A 366 22.29 -5.08 -11.53
N MET A 367 21.69 -5.77 -12.51
CA MET A 367 22.28 -5.92 -13.84
C MET A 367 22.38 -4.57 -14.58
N LYS A 368 21.37 -3.68 -14.45
CA LYS A 368 21.45 -2.30 -14.97
C LYS A 368 22.58 -1.50 -14.31
N PHE A 369 22.77 -1.65 -13.00
CA PHE A 369 23.90 -1.03 -12.30
C PHE A 369 25.26 -1.57 -12.76
N LEU A 370 25.42 -2.89 -12.85
CA LEU A 370 26.64 -3.51 -13.38
C LEU A 370 26.89 -3.08 -14.83
N GLY A 371 25.84 -2.94 -15.64
CA GLY A 371 25.91 -2.41 -17.00
C GLY A 371 26.45 -0.97 -17.02
N GLY A 372 25.99 -0.11 -16.11
CA GLY A 372 26.54 1.23 -15.91
C GLY A 372 28.01 1.25 -15.49
N LEU A 373 28.53 0.15 -14.95
CA LEU A 373 29.93 -0.05 -14.58
C LEU A 373 30.75 -0.81 -15.64
N GLN A 374 30.19 -1.15 -16.80
CA GLN A 374 30.90 -1.94 -17.83
C GLN A 374 32.26 -1.31 -18.20
N GLY A 375 32.33 0.03 -18.24
CA GLY A 375 33.58 0.75 -18.50
C GLY A 375 34.67 0.56 -17.44
N ALA A 376 34.40 -0.03 -16.28
CA ALA A 376 35.39 -0.40 -15.26
C ALA A 376 35.74 -1.89 -15.26
N LEU A 377 35.11 -2.71 -16.11
CA LEU A 377 35.29 -4.17 -16.12
C LEU A 377 36.35 -4.62 -17.14
N GLU A 378 37.02 -5.73 -16.82
CA GLU A 378 37.92 -6.44 -17.73
C GLU A 378 37.15 -7.32 -18.72
N GLY A 379 37.69 -7.44 -19.94
CA GLY A 379 37.17 -8.34 -20.96
C GLY A 379 35.71 -8.09 -21.30
N ASP A 380 34.92 -9.17 -21.31
CA ASP A 380 33.50 -9.13 -21.67
C ASP A 380 32.59 -8.71 -20.50
N GLY A 381 33.05 -8.78 -19.25
CA GLY A 381 32.31 -8.29 -18.09
C GLY A 381 30.85 -8.78 -18.04
N VAL A 382 29.90 -7.84 -18.07
CA VAL A 382 28.46 -8.11 -17.99
C VAL A 382 27.96 -8.93 -19.20
N TRP A 383 28.60 -8.85 -20.36
CA TRP A 383 28.16 -9.56 -21.57
C TRP A 383 28.16 -11.08 -21.42
N LEU A 384 29.09 -11.65 -20.63
CA LEU A 384 29.12 -13.08 -20.34
C LEU A 384 27.85 -13.51 -19.59
N VAL A 385 27.44 -12.72 -18.60
CA VAL A 385 26.21 -12.98 -17.83
C VAL A 385 24.97 -12.87 -18.72
N LEU A 386 24.93 -11.89 -19.63
CA LEU A 386 23.82 -11.75 -20.58
C LEU A 386 23.75 -12.95 -21.55
N GLN A 387 24.90 -13.49 -21.97
CA GLN A 387 24.97 -14.67 -22.81
C GLN A 387 24.50 -15.93 -22.08
N ASP A 388 24.90 -16.09 -20.80
CA ASP A 388 24.44 -17.20 -19.97
C ASP A 388 22.91 -17.13 -19.74
N LEU A 389 22.38 -15.93 -19.48
CA LEU A 389 20.94 -15.69 -19.33
C LEU A 389 20.18 -16.04 -20.61
N LEU A 390 20.70 -15.65 -21.77
CA LEU A 390 20.07 -15.93 -23.05
C LEU A 390 20.08 -17.42 -23.36
N SER A 391 21.21 -18.09 -23.10
CA SER A 391 21.33 -19.54 -23.28
C SER A 391 20.30 -20.27 -22.43
N LYS A 392 20.16 -19.88 -21.15
CA LYS A 392 19.15 -20.46 -20.27
C LYS A 392 17.72 -20.17 -20.73
N ALA A 393 17.45 -18.97 -21.22
CA ALA A 393 16.13 -18.61 -21.74
C ALA A 393 15.73 -19.47 -22.94
N ILE A 394 16.68 -19.72 -23.86
CA ILE A 394 16.48 -20.58 -25.03
C ILE A 394 16.21 -22.03 -24.61
N ASP A 395 16.97 -22.55 -23.64
CA ASP A 395 16.77 -23.91 -23.12
C ASP A 395 15.36 -24.07 -22.53
N LEU A 396 14.92 -23.11 -21.69
CA LEU A 396 13.59 -23.13 -21.08
C LEU A 396 12.45 -23.09 -22.11
N GLN A 397 12.56 -22.19 -23.09
CA GLN A 397 11.56 -22.07 -24.17
C GLN A 397 11.53 -23.30 -25.08
N THR A 398 12.67 -23.95 -25.31
CA THR A 398 12.75 -25.18 -26.09
C THR A 398 12.10 -26.36 -25.36
N GLU A 399 12.23 -26.42 -24.03
CA GLU A 399 11.61 -27.46 -23.20
C GLU A 399 10.09 -27.29 -23.08
N ASN A 400 9.62 -26.05 -22.89
CA ASN A 400 8.21 -25.72 -22.75
C ASN A 400 7.93 -24.31 -23.26
N ASN A 401 7.27 -24.16 -24.41
CA ASN A 401 6.96 -22.85 -24.98
C ASN A 401 5.86 -22.07 -24.23
N GLU A 402 5.17 -22.69 -23.27
CA GLU A 402 4.18 -22.03 -22.40
C GLU A 402 4.80 -21.46 -21.11
N GLU A 403 6.11 -21.59 -20.92
CA GLU A 403 6.82 -21.07 -19.76
C GLU A 403 7.09 -19.55 -19.87
N THR A 404 7.14 -18.88 -18.72
CA THR A 404 7.20 -17.41 -18.63
C THR A 404 8.53 -16.86 -18.10
N ILE A 405 9.46 -17.71 -17.64
CA ILE A 405 10.76 -17.33 -17.10
C ILE A 405 11.71 -16.92 -18.22
N GLY A 406 11.81 -17.69 -19.31
CA GLY A 406 12.66 -17.36 -20.46
C GLY A 406 12.41 -15.96 -21.01
N PRO A 407 11.15 -15.58 -21.33
CA PRO A 407 10.80 -14.21 -21.69
C PRO A 407 11.22 -13.15 -20.65
N GLU A 408 11.14 -13.46 -19.35
CA GLU A 408 11.58 -12.58 -18.26
C GLU A 408 13.11 -12.38 -18.26
N LEU A 409 13.88 -13.46 -18.48
CA LEU A 409 15.34 -13.37 -18.61
C LEU A 409 15.75 -12.52 -19.82
N VAL A 410 15.06 -12.67 -20.96
CA VAL A 410 15.29 -11.83 -22.14
C VAL A 410 14.94 -10.37 -21.85
N LYS A 411 13.86 -10.11 -21.10
CA LYS A 411 13.52 -8.75 -20.64
C LYS A 411 14.64 -8.12 -19.83
N ILE A 412 15.25 -8.86 -18.90
CA ILE A 412 16.43 -8.41 -18.12
C ILE A 412 17.60 -8.06 -19.04
N ILE A 413 17.88 -8.89 -20.03
CA ILE A 413 18.96 -8.65 -21.01
C ILE A 413 18.72 -7.34 -21.75
N LEU A 414 17.53 -7.20 -22.35
CA LEU A 414 17.19 -6.03 -23.17
C LEU A 414 17.17 -4.73 -22.35
N PHE A 415 16.75 -4.74 -21.08
CA PHE A 415 16.84 -3.56 -20.22
C PHE A 415 18.25 -3.24 -19.72
N THR A 416 19.17 -4.22 -19.73
CA THR A 416 20.57 -4.01 -19.32
C THR A 416 21.41 -3.35 -20.43
N ILE A 417 21.15 -3.70 -21.69
CA ILE A 417 21.92 -3.21 -22.85
C ILE A 417 21.99 -1.67 -22.92
N PRO A 418 20.87 -0.91 -22.77
CA PRO A 418 20.93 0.56 -22.76
C PRO A 418 21.85 1.14 -21.69
N TYR A 419 21.95 0.50 -20.53
CA TYR A 419 22.82 0.97 -19.45
C TYR A 419 24.30 0.68 -19.73
N ILE A 420 24.60 -0.42 -20.42
CA ILE A 420 25.94 -0.69 -20.95
C ILE A 420 26.31 0.37 -22.01
N MET A 421 25.42 0.64 -22.95
CA MET A 421 25.65 1.61 -24.03
C MET A 421 25.66 3.07 -23.53
N ALA A 422 24.99 3.34 -22.41
CA ALA A 422 25.04 4.62 -21.71
C ALA A 422 26.30 4.80 -20.84
N SER A 423 27.02 3.72 -20.53
CA SER A 423 28.20 3.72 -19.66
C SER A 423 29.44 4.35 -20.32
N SER A 424 30.56 4.36 -19.59
CA SER A 424 31.88 4.78 -20.10
C SER A 424 32.59 3.74 -20.97
N ALA A 425 31.97 2.57 -21.22
CA ALA A 425 32.53 1.55 -22.10
C ALA A 425 32.59 2.03 -23.57
N THR A 426 33.60 1.56 -24.29
CA THR A 426 33.81 1.80 -25.73
C THR A 426 33.78 0.49 -26.49
N ASP A 427 33.54 0.52 -27.81
CA ASP A 427 33.56 -0.66 -28.69
C ASP A 427 32.54 -1.76 -28.34
N MET A 428 31.38 -1.38 -27.82
CA MET A 428 30.30 -2.31 -27.40
C MET A 428 29.17 -2.47 -28.43
N GLN A 429 29.18 -1.68 -29.50
CA GLN A 429 28.08 -1.57 -30.47
C GLN A 429 27.77 -2.89 -31.17
N GLU A 430 28.80 -3.60 -31.65
CA GLU A 430 28.61 -4.89 -32.33
C GLU A 430 28.07 -5.97 -31.39
N LYS A 431 28.55 -6.00 -30.13
CA LYS A 431 28.06 -6.93 -29.11
C LYS A 431 26.60 -6.64 -28.75
N ALA A 432 26.24 -5.37 -28.60
CA ALA A 432 24.88 -4.94 -28.34
C ALA A 432 23.95 -5.32 -29.49
N ALA A 433 24.32 -5.03 -30.73
CA ALA A 433 23.55 -5.40 -31.92
C ALA A 433 23.36 -6.92 -32.01
N GLY A 434 24.43 -7.71 -31.85
CA GLY A 434 24.35 -9.17 -31.89
C GLY A 434 23.50 -9.76 -30.76
N MET A 435 23.55 -9.20 -29.54
CA MET A 435 22.71 -9.65 -28.43
C MET A 435 21.23 -9.34 -28.67
N VAL A 436 20.91 -8.16 -29.23
CA VAL A 436 19.53 -7.79 -29.60
C VAL A 436 18.99 -8.68 -30.72
N GLU A 437 19.82 -9.03 -31.70
CA GLU A 437 19.47 -9.96 -32.77
C GLU A 437 19.18 -11.36 -32.22
N ASN A 438 20.06 -11.88 -31.35
CA ASN A 438 19.85 -13.22 -30.77
C ASN A 438 18.64 -13.27 -29.83
N ALA A 439 18.30 -12.18 -29.15
CA ALA A 439 17.12 -12.07 -28.31
C ALA A 439 15.80 -12.13 -29.11
N ASP A 440 15.83 -11.84 -30.41
CA ASP A 440 14.66 -11.87 -31.31
C ASP A 440 14.01 -13.26 -31.38
N ILE A 441 14.81 -14.32 -31.18
CA ILE A 441 14.36 -15.72 -31.17
C ILE A 441 13.20 -15.93 -30.19
N ILE A 442 13.23 -15.25 -29.04
CA ILE A 442 12.18 -15.34 -28.00
C ILE A 442 11.26 -14.13 -28.05
N ALA A 443 11.79 -12.93 -28.34
CA ALA A 443 11.02 -11.69 -28.27
C ALA A 443 10.02 -11.49 -29.42
N SER A 444 10.23 -12.14 -30.57
CA SER A 444 9.38 -11.98 -31.76
C SER A 444 8.07 -12.76 -31.69
N GLU A 445 8.02 -13.87 -30.94
CA GLU A 445 6.83 -14.72 -30.82
C GLU A 445 5.95 -14.28 -29.64
N PRO A 446 4.68 -13.89 -29.89
CA PRO A 446 3.73 -13.57 -28.83
C PRO A 446 3.45 -14.79 -27.95
N HIS A 447 3.54 -14.61 -26.63
CA HIS A 447 3.23 -15.68 -25.69
C HIS A 447 1.73 -16.04 -25.73
N VAL A 448 1.39 -17.33 -25.55
CA VAL A 448 -0.01 -17.82 -25.64
C VAL A 448 -0.97 -17.14 -24.67
N LEU A 449 -0.48 -16.71 -23.51
CA LEU A 449 -1.26 -15.99 -22.49
C LEU A 449 -1.53 -14.51 -22.84
N GLN A 450 -0.87 -13.96 -23.86
CA GLN A 450 -0.96 -12.53 -24.21
C GLN A 450 -2.40 -12.09 -24.53
N ALA A 451 -3.17 -12.94 -25.22
CA ALA A 451 -4.56 -12.64 -25.57
C ALA A 451 -5.49 -12.54 -24.34
N LEU A 452 -5.13 -13.17 -23.21
CA LEU A 452 -5.91 -13.10 -21.97
C LEU A 452 -5.70 -11.77 -21.24
N VAL A 453 -4.52 -11.16 -21.41
CA VAL A 453 -4.12 -9.94 -20.70
C VAL A 453 -4.28 -8.66 -21.52
N ASP A 454 -4.92 -8.75 -22.71
CA ASP A 454 -5.20 -7.60 -23.58
C ASP A 454 -6.13 -6.58 -22.90
N PRO A 455 -5.68 -5.32 -22.69
CA PRO A 455 -6.51 -4.27 -22.08
C PRO A 455 -7.58 -3.70 -23.01
N TYR A 456 -7.39 -3.78 -24.34
CA TYR A 456 -8.34 -3.27 -25.34
C TYR A 456 -8.59 -4.30 -26.45
N PRO A 457 -9.18 -5.45 -26.09
CA PRO A 457 -9.42 -6.54 -27.03
C PRO A 457 -10.52 -6.26 -28.05
N GLY A 458 -11.15 -5.08 -27.99
CA GLY A 458 -12.13 -4.59 -28.95
C GLY A 458 -13.54 -5.15 -28.77
N ASN A 459 -14.42 -4.73 -29.68
CA ASN A 459 -15.87 -5.02 -29.67
C ASN A 459 -16.25 -6.20 -30.58
N GLY A 460 -15.28 -7.01 -31.03
CA GLY A 460 -15.52 -8.04 -32.06
C GLY A 460 -15.57 -7.53 -33.50
N ASN A 461 -15.39 -6.23 -33.74
CA ASN A 461 -15.20 -5.63 -35.07
C ASN A 461 -13.71 -5.42 -35.38
N GLU A 462 -13.34 -5.40 -36.68
CA GLU A 462 -11.98 -5.38 -37.26
C GLU A 462 -11.06 -4.20 -36.83
N GLU A 463 -11.49 -3.31 -35.94
CA GLU A 463 -10.73 -2.13 -35.47
C GLU A 463 -9.83 -2.41 -34.23
N ALA A 464 -9.77 -3.64 -33.72
CA ALA A 464 -8.88 -3.96 -32.60
C ALA A 464 -7.41 -3.99 -33.07
N THR A 465 -6.67 -2.91 -32.79
CA THR A 465 -5.21 -2.89 -32.95
C THR A 465 -4.59 -3.97 -32.08
N ALA A 466 -3.74 -4.83 -32.66
CA ALA A 466 -3.08 -5.89 -31.90
C ALA A 466 -2.27 -5.31 -30.73
N PRO A 467 -2.42 -5.85 -29.50
CA PRO A 467 -1.69 -5.33 -28.35
C PRO A 467 -0.19 -5.55 -28.49
N ASN A 468 0.60 -4.51 -28.20
CA ASN A 468 2.06 -4.58 -28.25
C ASN A 468 2.63 -5.15 -26.93
N GLY A 469 3.25 -6.33 -26.99
CA GLY A 469 3.99 -6.89 -25.86
C GLY A 469 5.25 -6.08 -25.58
N VAL A 470 5.50 -5.74 -24.31
CA VAL A 470 6.65 -4.92 -23.88
C VAL A 470 7.97 -5.52 -24.35
N LEU A 471 8.11 -6.85 -24.29
CA LEU A 471 9.32 -7.55 -24.73
C LEU A 471 9.60 -7.34 -26.23
N SER A 472 8.60 -7.63 -27.08
CA SER A 472 8.69 -7.44 -28.53
C SER A 472 8.89 -5.97 -28.93
N LEU A 473 8.28 -5.05 -28.17
CA LEU A 473 8.40 -3.62 -28.37
C LEU A 473 9.82 -3.15 -28.08
N LEU A 474 10.35 -3.50 -26.90
CA LEU A 474 11.69 -3.15 -26.48
C LEU A 474 12.75 -3.72 -27.44
N GLN A 475 12.56 -4.95 -27.90
CA GLN A 475 13.47 -5.58 -28.86
C GLN A 475 13.54 -4.77 -30.18
N LYS A 476 12.39 -4.39 -30.75
CA LYS A 476 12.34 -3.56 -31.98
C LYS A 476 12.93 -2.16 -31.77
N GLN A 477 12.65 -1.55 -30.62
CA GLN A 477 13.22 -0.25 -30.27
C GLN A 477 14.75 -0.31 -30.18
N LEU A 478 15.30 -1.38 -29.59
CA LEU A 478 16.74 -1.60 -29.51
C LEU A 478 17.39 -1.88 -30.87
N GLN A 479 16.70 -2.57 -31.78
CA GLN A 479 17.15 -2.68 -33.18
C GLN A 479 17.24 -1.30 -33.85
N GLY A 480 16.26 -0.43 -33.56
CA GLY A 480 16.28 0.98 -33.99
C GLY A 480 17.49 1.76 -33.42
N GLU A 481 17.75 1.64 -32.12
CA GLU A 481 18.93 2.26 -31.48
C GLU A 481 20.25 1.73 -32.08
N ALA A 482 20.32 0.44 -32.39
CA ALA A 482 21.49 -0.15 -33.04
C ALA A 482 21.76 0.45 -34.42
N ALA A 483 20.71 0.77 -35.18
CA ALA A 483 20.82 1.45 -36.48
C ALA A 483 21.17 2.95 -36.34
N ASN A 484 20.76 3.59 -35.25
CA ASN A 484 20.91 5.03 -35.01
C ASN A 484 22.10 5.40 -34.11
N GLY A 485 22.99 4.46 -33.82
CA GLY A 485 24.23 4.73 -33.10
C GLY A 485 24.11 4.85 -31.58
N TRP A 486 23.04 4.32 -30.98
CA TRP A 486 22.83 4.23 -29.53
C TRP A 486 22.87 5.60 -28.82
N GLU A 487 22.14 6.57 -29.36
CA GLU A 487 22.06 7.91 -28.78
C GLU A 487 21.53 7.86 -27.34
N LEU A 488 20.43 7.11 -27.13
CA LEU A 488 19.79 6.94 -25.82
C LEU A 488 19.54 8.28 -25.12
N SER A 489 18.93 9.22 -25.83
CA SER A 489 18.80 10.63 -25.46
C SER A 489 18.23 10.84 -24.04
N CYS A 490 17.31 9.99 -23.59
CA CYS A 490 16.68 10.09 -22.27
C CYS A 490 17.58 9.64 -21.10
N LEU A 491 18.60 8.81 -21.32
CA LEU A 491 19.44 8.27 -20.24
C LEU A 491 20.58 9.22 -19.87
N PRO A 492 20.71 9.61 -18.59
CA PRO A 492 21.75 10.53 -18.17
C PRO A 492 23.13 9.86 -18.22
N ARG A 493 24.16 10.62 -18.60
CA ARG A 493 25.57 10.17 -18.64
C ARG A 493 26.45 10.97 -17.67
N PRO A 494 26.15 10.96 -16.35
CA PRO A 494 26.79 11.83 -15.38
C PRO A 494 28.29 11.54 -15.16
N TRP A 495 28.77 10.37 -15.58
CA TRP A 495 30.19 10.01 -15.58
C TRP A 495 31.03 10.88 -16.53
N LYS A 496 30.42 11.60 -17.48
CA LYS A 496 31.12 12.53 -18.38
C LYS A 496 31.85 13.65 -17.64
N VAL A 497 31.53 13.92 -16.38
CA VAL A 497 32.31 14.82 -15.51
C VAL A 497 33.81 14.47 -15.48
N LEU A 498 34.15 13.19 -15.64
CA LEU A 498 35.54 12.72 -15.69
C LEU A 498 36.29 13.20 -16.94
N LEU A 499 35.57 13.58 -18.00
CA LEU A 499 36.12 14.09 -19.27
C LEU A 499 36.23 15.62 -19.30
N GLU A 500 35.66 16.33 -18.33
CA GLU A 500 35.70 17.81 -18.27
C GLU A 500 37.05 18.36 -17.78
N THR A 501 37.97 17.51 -17.33
CA THR A 501 39.30 17.94 -16.85
C THR A 501 40.29 18.11 -18.01
N GLU A 502 41.15 19.15 -17.97
CA GLU A 502 42.19 19.41 -19.00
C GLU A 502 43.30 18.33 -19.08
N GLN A 503 43.19 17.24 -18.31
CA GLN A 503 44.15 16.13 -18.27
C GLN A 503 43.75 15.01 -19.25
N GLU A 504 44.70 14.14 -19.64
CA GLU A 504 44.41 12.94 -20.42
C GLU A 504 43.23 12.16 -19.83
N ASN A 505 42.33 11.64 -20.68
CA ASN A 505 41.10 10.94 -20.30
C ASN A 505 41.34 9.96 -19.12
N PRO A 506 40.91 10.30 -17.89
CA PRO A 506 41.20 9.50 -16.70
C PRO A 506 40.65 8.07 -16.79
N LEU A 507 39.57 7.87 -17.55
CA LEU A 507 38.93 6.57 -17.76
C LEU A 507 39.75 5.63 -18.65
N ALA A 508 40.67 6.17 -19.46
CA ALA A 508 41.54 5.36 -20.31
C ALA A 508 42.69 4.71 -19.52
N SER A 509 43.09 5.33 -18.40
CA SER A 509 44.22 4.88 -17.57
C SER A 509 43.81 4.24 -16.25
N THR A 510 42.51 4.22 -15.93
CA THR A 510 41.98 3.58 -14.72
C THR A 510 42.07 2.06 -14.72
N THR A 511 42.34 1.48 -13.55
CA THR A 511 42.31 0.04 -13.29
C THR A 511 40.96 -0.56 -13.69
N LYS A 512 41.03 -1.64 -14.48
CA LYS A 512 39.88 -2.49 -14.80
C LYS A 512 39.79 -3.62 -13.76
N HIS A 513 38.59 -4.14 -13.56
CA HIS A 513 38.33 -5.18 -12.56
C HIS A 513 37.69 -6.41 -13.18
N PRO A 514 38.06 -7.64 -12.77
CA PRO A 514 37.31 -8.83 -13.14
C PRO A 514 35.92 -8.79 -12.49
N LEU A 515 34.89 -9.16 -13.24
CA LEU A 515 33.54 -9.35 -12.68
C LEU A 515 33.52 -10.68 -11.91
N PRO A 516 33.15 -10.71 -10.61
CA PRO A 516 32.97 -11.96 -9.89
C PRO A 516 31.86 -12.82 -10.53
N ALA A 517 31.93 -14.14 -10.34
CA ALA A 517 31.03 -15.06 -11.02
C ALA A 517 29.55 -14.86 -10.61
N ILE A 518 28.70 -14.64 -11.61
CA ILE A 518 27.24 -14.76 -11.49
C ILE A 518 26.85 -16.10 -12.09
N VAL A 519 26.23 -16.97 -11.29
CA VAL A 519 25.90 -18.34 -11.68
C VAL A 519 24.40 -18.49 -11.80
N ILE A 520 23.94 -18.91 -12.98
CA ILE A 520 22.55 -19.23 -13.22
C ILE A 520 22.29 -20.68 -12.76
N PRO A 521 21.34 -20.92 -11.85
CA PRO A 521 20.98 -22.27 -11.42
C PRO A 521 20.49 -23.15 -12.56
N GLU A 522 20.74 -24.46 -12.46
CA GLU A 522 20.22 -25.45 -13.41
C GLU A 522 18.68 -25.45 -13.43
N ALA A 523 18.06 -25.39 -12.25
CA ALA A 523 16.62 -25.21 -12.09
C ALA A 523 16.34 -23.76 -11.65
N VAL A 524 15.65 -23.01 -12.52
CA VAL A 524 15.26 -21.62 -12.26
C VAL A 524 13.82 -21.59 -11.75
N THR A 525 13.53 -20.72 -10.78
CA THR A 525 12.19 -20.60 -10.18
C THR A 525 11.52 -19.32 -10.66
N ALA A 526 10.20 -19.32 -10.87
CA ALA A 526 9.46 -18.11 -11.22
C ALA A 526 9.49 -17.04 -10.10
N GLY A 527 9.87 -17.43 -8.88
CA GLY A 527 9.87 -16.57 -7.70
C GLY A 527 8.51 -16.55 -7.00
N PRO A 528 8.32 -15.62 -6.04
CA PRO A 528 7.09 -15.55 -5.24
C PRO A 528 5.86 -15.09 -6.04
N ARG A 529 6.06 -14.51 -7.23
CA ARG A 529 5.00 -13.93 -8.05
C ARG A 529 4.87 -14.67 -9.39
N PRO A 530 3.65 -15.01 -9.83
CA PRO A 530 3.46 -15.62 -11.13
C PRO A 530 3.81 -14.60 -12.22
N LEU A 531 4.60 -15.03 -13.21
CA LEU A 531 4.99 -14.21 -14.34
C LEU A 531 3.91 -14.31 -15.43
N PHE A 532 3.58 -13.17 -16.04
CA PHE A 532 2.64 -13.08 -17.16
C PHE A 532 3.22 -12.15 -18.23
N PRO A 533 2.85 -12.32 -19.52
CA PRO A 533 3.24 -11.38 -20.55
C PRO A 533 2.78 -9.97 -20.23
N GLU A 534 3.70 -9.00 -20.32
CA GLU A 534 3.39 -7.59 -20.11
C GLU A 534 3.03 -6.92 -21.43
N LEU A 535 1.92 -6.19 -21.45
CA LEU A 535 1.49 -5.40 -22.59
C LEU A 535 1.71 -3.91 -22.32
N TYR A 536 2.13 -3.18 -23.35
CA TYR A 536 2.30 -1.75 -23.25
C TYR A 536 0.95 -1.05 -23.17
N PHE A 537 0.70 -0.36 -22.06
CA PHE A 537 -0.54 0.38 -21.81
C PHE A 537 -0.26 1.87 -21.68
N SER A 538 -1.07 2.69 -22.38
CA SER A 538 -1.04 4.14 -22.25
C SER A 538 -2.43 4.75 -22.30
N VAL A 539 -2.70 5.71 -21.40
CA VAL A 539 -3.90 6.56 -21.39
C VAL A 539 -3.76 7.82 -22.25
N TYR A 540 -2.61 7.99 -22.91
CA TYR A 540 -2.30 9.13 -23.77
C TYR A 540 -2.01 8.72 -25.22
N ALA A 541 -2.40 7.50 -25.60
CA ALA A 541 -2.31 7.03 -26.97
C ALA A 541 -3.20 7.86 -27.92
N HIS A 542 -2.75 8.01 -29.17
CA HIS A 542 -3.49 8.66 -30.25
C HIS A 542 -3.91 10.12 -29.97
N GLN A 543 -3.03 10.91 -29.35
CA GLN A 543 -3.19 12.35 -29.21
C GLN A 543 -2.64 13.11 -30.42
N ASP A 544 -3.20 14.30 -30.71
CA ASP A 544 -2.71 15.19 -31.77
C ASP A 544 -1.26 15.65 -31.56
N VAL A 545 -0.83 15.73 -30.30
CA VAL A 545 0.52 16.11 -29.88
C VAL A 545 0.99 15.06 -28.89
N GLU A 546 2.17 14.50 -29.11
CA GLU A 546 2.75 13.46 -28.28
C GLU A 546 3.22 14.05 -26.94
N THR A 547 2.51 13.74 -25.86
CA THR A 547 2.90 14.21 -24.51
C THR A 547 3.57 13.15 -23.67
N VAL A 548 3.62 11.93 -24.18
CA VAL A 548 4.44 10.82 -23.70
C VAL A 548 5.28 10.30 -24.87
N PRO A 549 6.42 9.64 -24.63
CA PRO A 549 7.21 9.08 -25.72
C PRO A 549 6.39 8.09 -26.56
N PRO A 550 6.47 8.16 -27.89
CA PRO A 550 5.77 7.23 -28.77
C PRO A 550 6.36 5.82 -28.64
N MET A 551 5.57 4.80 -28.97
CA MET A 551 6.03 3.40 -28.96
C MET A 551 7.18 3.13 -29.94
N THR A 552 7.47 4.02 -30.89
CA THR A 552 8.64 3.90 -31.76
C THR A 552 9.95 4.31 -31.07
N ASP A 553 9.88 5.04 -29.97
CA ASP A 553 11.02 5.57 -29.22
C ASP A 553 11.31 4.70 -27.99
N ILE A 554 12.58 4.31 -27.80
CA ILE A 554 13.01 3.49 -26.67
C ILE A 554 12.75 4.15 -25.31
N ALA A 555 12.67 5.48 -25.25
CA ALA A 555 12.32 6.23 -24.06
C ALA A 555 10.95 5.79 -23.51
N SER A 556 10.02 5.32 -24.36
CA SER A 556 8.71 4.83 -23.92
C SER A 556 8.82 3.65 -22.95
N CYS A 557 9.79 2.75 -23.16
CA CYS A 557 10.06 1.60 -22.31
C CYS A 557 11.01 1.95 -21.16
N LEU A 558 12.08 2.71 -21.40
CA LEU A 558 13.06 3.04 -20.37
C LEU A 558 12.51 3.92 -19.25
N LEU A 559 11.73 4.95 -19.62
CA LEU A 559 11.05 5.79 -18.63
C LEU A 559 10.05 4.94 -17.83
N ARG A 560 9.19 4.17 -18.53
CA ARG A 560 8.16 3.33 -17.92
C ARG A 560 8.76 2.33 -16.92
N ASP A 561 9.86 1.67 -17.29
CA ASP A 561 10.54 0.68 -16.45
C ASP A 561 10.99 1.27 -15.10
N ALA A 562 11.71 2.40 -15.14
CA ALA A 562 12.20 3.06 -13.92
C ALA A 562 11.05 3.60 -13.04
N LEU A 563 9.99 4.11 -13.66
CA LEU A 563 8.78 4.57 -12.98
C LEU A 563 8.04 3.44 -12.28
N VAL A 564 7.80 2.34 -12.99
CA VAL A 564 7.08 1.17 -12.47
C VAL A 564 7.84 0.51 -11.33
N ASP A 565 9.15 0.32 -11.47
CA ASP A 565 9.98 -0.22 -10.39
C ASP A 565 9.91 0.67 -9.15
N THR A 566 10.00 2.00 -9.31
CA THR A 566 9.88 2.94 -8.19
C THR A 566 8.50 2.90 -7.53
N ILE A 567 7.42 2.87 -8.32
CA ILE A 567 6.04 2.77 -7.82
C ILE A 567 5.86 1.52 -6.97
N ASN A 568 6.42 0.40 -7.42
CA ASN A 568 6.22 -0.89 -6.79
C ASN A 568 7.16 -1.15 -5.61
N ILE A 569 8.35 -0.55 -5.58
CA ILE A 569 9.30 -0.68 -4.46
C ILE A 569 8.93 0.22 -3.28
N LEU A 570 8.39 1.41 -3.54
CA LEU A 570 8.05 2.40 -2.51
C LEU A 570 6.58 2.33 -2.09
N ASP A 571 5.93 1.18 -2.22
CA ASP A 571 4.51 0.99 -1.93
C ASP A 571 4.11 1.32 -0.49
N PHE A 572 5.03 1.09 0.44
CA PHE A 572 4.88 1.44 1.85
C PHE A 572 4.81 2.96 2.10
N ASN A 573 5.21 3.83 1.16
CA ASN A 573 5.28 5.27 1.35
C ASN A 573 4.81 6.07 0.13
N ARG A 574 3.48 6.15 -0.05
CA ARG A 574 2.84 6.93 -1.13
C ARG A 574 3.33 8.39 -1.27
N ASN A 575 3.74 9.04 -0.17
CA ASN A 575 4.21 10.43 -0.19
C ASN A 575 5.59 10.53 -0.85
N ALA A 576 6.49 9.58 -0.55
CA ALA A 576 7.78 9.49 -1.20
C ALA A 576 7.60 9.14 -2.68
N THR A 577 6.79 8.13 -3.00
CA THR A 577 6.48 7.75 -4.38
C THR A 577 5.95 8.94 -5.18
N ALA A 578 4.95 9.66 -4.67
CA ALA A 578 4.38 10.81 -5.37
C ALA A 578 5.40 11.95 -5.62
N ARG A 579 6.38 12.16 -4.72
CA ARG A 579 7.47 13.12 -4.95
C ARG A 579 8.40 12.66 -6.06
N PHE A 580 8.88 11.42 -6.01
CA PHE A 580 9.71 10.86 -7.09
C PHE A 580 9.02 10.96 -8.45
N LEU A 581 7.71 10.69 -8.51
CA LEU A 581 6.91 10.81 -9.73
C LEU A 581 6.74 12.25 -10.24
N ILE A 582 6.75 13.24 -9.35
CA ILE A 582 6.67 14.66 -9.73
C ILE A 582 8.03 15.19 -10.16
N ASP A 583 9.10 14.65 -9.60
CA ASP A 583 10.48 15.07 -9.82
C ASP A 583 11.22 14.24 -10.89
N ILE A 584 10.48 13.55 -11.76
CA ILE A 584 11.09 12.64 -12.74
C ILE A 584 12.06 13.34 -13.70
N ASP A 585 11.80 14.61 -14.03
CA ASP A 585 12.67 15.43 -14.88
C ASP A 585 14.06 15.68 -14.28
N CYS A 586 14.26 15.47 -12.97
CA CYS A 586 15.57 15.55 -12.33
C CYS A 586 16.44 14.30 -12.57
N TYR A 587 15.83 13.15 -12.89
CA TYR A 587 16.52 11.86 -12.97
C TYR A 587 16.87 11.42 -14.41
N PHE A 588 16.40 12.14 -15.41
CA PHE A 588 16.66 11.87 -16.83
C PHE A 588 17.47 12.99 -17.48
N SER A 589 17.97 12.75 -18.68
CA SER A 589 18.79 13.75 -19.40
C SER A 589 18.05 15.08 -19.55
N PRO A 590 18.78 16.22 -19.53
CA PRO A 590 18.23 17.50 -19.94
C PRO A 590 17.54 17.40 -21.31
N ASP A 591 16.48 18.19 -21.51
CA ASP A 591 15.68 18.23 -22.75
C ASP A 591 14.82 16.97 -23.04
N THR A 592 14.85 15.94 -22.17
CA THR A 592 13.90 14.80 -22.26
C THR A 592 12.44 15.26 -22.13
N PHE A 593 12.19 16.27 -21.30
CA PHE A 593 10.86 16.77 -21.01
C PHE A 593 10.73 18.27 -21.24
N VAL A 594 9.52 18.73 -21.58
CA VAL A 594 9.16 20.14 -21.44
C VAL A 594 9.08 20.54 -19.96
N LYS A 595 9.08 21.85 -19.71
CA LYS A 595 8.87 22.37 -18.35
C LYS A 595 7.56 21.85 -17.76
N ARG A 596 7.59 21.49 -16.47
CA ARG A 596 6.40 21.06 -15.71
C ARG A 596 5.25 22.05 -15.84
N ALA A 597 4.02 21.55 -15.86
CA ALA A 597 2.80 22.36 -15.97
C ALA A 597 2.67 23.20 -17.26
N THR A 598 3.48 22.93 -18.30
CA THR A 598 3.31 23.57 -19.61
C THR A 598 1.91 23.25 -20.16
N PRO A 599 1.04 24.23 -20.45
CA PRO A 599 -0.30 23.96 -20.97
C PRO A 599 -0.27 23.17 -22.28
N PHE A 600 -1.20 22.21 -22.45
CA PHE A 600 -1.24 21.34 -23.63
C PHE A 600 -1.23 22.11 -24.96
N ASP A 601 -2.00 23.19 -25.06
CA ASP A 601 -2.10 23.99 -26.29
C ASP A 601 -0.78 24.64 -26.70
N ARG A 602 0.11 24.91 -25.73
CA ARG A 602 1.45 25.51 -25.99
C ARG A 602 2.47 24.50 -26.50
N LEU A 603 2.17 23.20 -26.46
CA LEU A 603 3.07 22.19 -27.02
C LEU A 603 3.17 22.28 -28.54
N ARG A 604 2.15 22.85 -29.20
CA ARG A 604 2.16 23.10 -30.66
C ARG A 604 3.18 24.16 -31.08
N ASP A 605 3.62 24.99 -30.13
CA ASP A 605 4.61 26.04 -30.36
C ASP A 605 6.05 25.54 -30.14
N VAL A 606 6.24 24.28 -29.72
CA VAL A 606 7.56 23.67 -29.54
C VAL A 606 8.18 23.38 -30.90
N GLU A 607 9.43 23.78 -31.11
CA GLU A 607 10.19 23.54 -32.33
C GLU A 607 10.36 22.04 -32.58
N GLY A 608 10.25 21.59 -33.84
CA GLY A 608 10.09 20.17 -34.19
C GLY A 608 11.18 19.20 -33.74
N ASP A 609 12.39 19.67 -33.45
CA ASP A 609 13.49 18.82 -32.97
C ASP A 609 13.53 18.68 -31.42
N LYS A 610 12.62 19.34 -30.70
CA LYS A 610 12.55 19.29 -29.22
C LYS A 610 11.42 18.40 -28.74
N SER A 611 11.66 17.74 -27.62
CA SER A 611 10.65 16.93 -26.93
C SER A 611 9.42 17.76 -26.55
N THR A 612 8.24 17.21 -26.82
CA THR A 612 6.95 17.71 -26.33
C THR A 612 6.45 16.95 -25.10
N TRP A 613 7.25 16.01 -24.57
CA TRP A 613 6.83 15.10 -23.52
C TRP A 613 6.71 15.82 -22.18
N LYS A 614 5.57 15.61 -21.52
CA LYS A 614 5.24 16.24 -20.24
C LYS A 614 5.57 15.27 -19.11
N PRO A 615 6.35 15.69 -18.09
CA PRO A 615 6.75 14.79 -17.02
C PRO A 615 5.53 14.30 -16.22
N GLU A 616 4.55 15.18 -15.98
CA GLU A 616 3.28 14.80 -15.33
C GLU A 616 2.48 13.74 -16.08
N ASP A 617 2.48 13.75 -17.42
CA ASP A 617 1.74 12.76 -18.20
C ASP A 617 2.44 11.42 -18.13
N VAL A 618 3.76 11.39 -18.31
CA VAL A 618 4.55 10.16 -18.24
C VAL A 618 4.40 9.47 -16.88
N ALA A 619 4.36 10.26 -15.79
CA ALA A 619 4.11 9.77 -14.44
C ALA A 619 2.69 9.21 -14.25
N VAL A 620 1.66 9.96 -14.67
CA VAL A 620 0.26 9.51 -14.59
C VAL A 620 0.04 8.24 -15.41
N ASP A 621 0.65 8.17 -16.59
CA ASP A 621 0.59 7.02 -17.49
C ASP A 621 1.21 5.77 -16.86
N ALA A 622 2.31 5.93 -16.11
CA ALA A 622 2.95 4.83 -15.38
C ALA A 622 2.03 4.29 -14.28
N VAL A 623 1.41 5.17 -13.50
CA VAL A 623 0.50 4.72 -12.43
C VAL A 623 -0.72 4.00 -13.00
N PHE A 624 -1.29 4.49 -14.10
CA PHE A 624 -2.39 3.79 -14.78
C PHE A 624 -1.97 2.45 -15.39
N SER A 625 -0.75 2.34 -15.93
CA SER A 625 -0.24 1.07 -16.44
C SER A 625 -0.19 -0.02 -15.36
N GLN A 626 0.05 0.36 -14.10
CA GLN A 626 0.05 -0.55 -12.96
C GLN A 626 -1.37 -0.81 -12.43
N LEU A 627 -2.19 0.23 -12.30
CA LEU A 627 -3.59 0.11 -11.89
C LEU A 627 -4.37 -0.82 -12.84
N PHE A 628 -4.06 -0.77 -14.13
CA PHE A 628 -4.69 -1.56 -15.18
C PHE A 628 -3.87 -2.77 -15.65
N GLN A 629 -2.87 -3.19 -14.87
CA GLN A 629 -2.11 -4.40 -15.17
C GLN A 629 -3.02 -5.64 -15.06
N LEU A 630 -3.01 -6.45 -16.11
CA LEU A 630 -3.66 -7.76 -16.15
C LEU A 630 -2.59 -8.86 -16.00
N PRO A 631 -2.89 -9.98 -15.32
CA PRO A 631 -4.19 -10.36 -14.75
C PRO A 631 -4.56 -9.63 -13.46
N SER A 632 -3.59 -9.21 -12.67
CA SER A 632 -3.78 -8.47 -11.44
C SER A 632 -2.71 -7.40 -11.29
N PRO A 633 -3.03 -6.26 -10.67
CA PRO A 633 -2.00 -5.31 -10.29
C PRO A 633 -1.12 -5.93 -9.20
N GLU A 634 0.12 -5.47 -9.10
CA GLU A 634 1.04 -5.95 -8.07
C GLU A 634 0.57 -5.60 -6.65
N HIS A 635 0.06 -4.39 -6.48
CA HIS A 635 -0.39 -3.88 -5.20
C HIS A 635 -1.91 -3.72 -5.13
N LYS A 636 -2.44 -3.52 -3.92
CA LYS A 636 -3.88 -3.25 -3.74
C LYS A 636 -4.29 -1.99 -4.52
N LEU A 637 -5.44 -2.02 -5.19
CA LEU A 637 -5.94 -0.90 -6.02
C LEU A 637 -5.90 0.45 -5.29
N VAL A 638 -6.27 0.46 -3.99
CA VAL A 638 -6.28 1.67 -3.16
C VAL A 638 -4.93 2.38 -3.07
N TYR A 639 -3.82 1.66 -3.20
CA TYR A 639 -2.48 2.24 -3.24
C TYR A 639 -2.34 3.20 -4.43
N TYR A 640 -2.62 2.73 -5.64
CA TYR A 640 -2.56 3.55 -6.86
C TYR A 640 -3.56 4.71 -6.83
N HIS A 641 -4.75 4.51 -6.25
CA HIS A 641 -5.72 5.60 -6.04
C HIS A 641 -5.10 6.70 -5.17
N SER A 642 -4.41 6.30 -4.10
CA SER A 642 -3.79 7.21 -3.15
C SER A 642 -2.57 7.94 -3.73
N ILE A 643 -1.77 7.27 -4.58
CA ILE A 643 -0.64 7.91 -5.29
C ILE A 643 -1.18 9.01 -6.22
N LEU A 644 -2.15 8.70 -7.08
CA LEU A 644 -2.71 9.70 -8.00
C LEU A 644 -3.34 10.88 -7.24
N THR A 645 -3.98 10.60 -6.11
CA THR A 645 -4.53 11.63 -5.23
C THR A 645 -3.43 12.50 -4.62
N GLU A 646 -2.35 11.91 -4.12
CA GLU A 646 -1.24 12.63 -3.51
C GLU A 646 -0.45 13.43 -4.56
N SER A 647 -0.16 12.86 -5.72
CA SER A 647 0.47 13.57 -6.84
C SER A 647 -0.37 14.78 -7.26
N CYS A 648 -1.70 14.64 -7.32
CA CYS A 648 -2.61 15.74 -7.63
C CYS A 648 -2.61 16.84 -6.54
N LYS A 649 -2.47 16.49 -5.26
CA LYS A 649 -2.33 17.46 -4.16
C LYS A 649 -1.00 18.20 -4.20
N LEU A 650 0.09 17.51 -4.52
CA LEU A 650 1.43 18.09 -4.56
C LEU A 650 1.63 19.02 -5.77
N ALA A 651 1.09 18.67 -6.94
CA ALA A 651 1.24 19.44 -8.17
C ALA A 651 -0.09 19.62 -8.94
N PRO A 652 -1.10 20.30 -8.37
CA PRO A 652 -2.45 20.35 -8.95
C PRO A 652 -2.50 21.01 -10.32
N ALA A 653 -1.66 22.02 -10.57
CA ALA A 653 -1.62 22.73 -11.86
C ALA A 653 -1.09 21.85 -13.02
N ALA A 654 -0.31 20.81 -12.71
CA ALA A 654 0.25 19.88 -13.70
C ALA A 654 -0.60 18.60 -13.80
N ILE A 655 -0.88 17.97 -12.65
CA ILE A 655 -1.47 16.63 -12.58
C ILE A 655 -2.98 16.66 -12.84
N ALA A 656 -3.73 17.67 -12.38
CA ALA A 656 -5.18 17.68 -12.58
C ALA A 656 -5.60 17.77 -14.07
N PRO A 657 -4.99 18.65 -14.90
CA PRO A 657 -5.24 18.64 -16.34
C PRO A 657 -4.81 17.34 -17.04
N SER A 658 -3.71 16.73 -16.58
CA SER A 658 -3.21 15.44 -17.05
C SER A 658 -4.25 14.33 -16.80
N LEU A 659 -4.71 14.18 -15.56
CA LEU A 659 -5.77 13.25 -15.16
C LEU A 659 -7.07 13.47 -15.93
N GLY A 660 -7.46 14.74 -16.16
CA GLY A 660 -8.64 15.05 -16.95
C GLY A 660 -8.57 14.53 -18.39
N ARG A 661 -7.38 14.50 -19.00
CA ARG A 661 -7.19 13.88 -20.34
C ARG A 661 -7.21 12.36 -20.26
N ALA A 662 -6.56 11.77 -19.26
CA ALA A 662 -6.59 10.33 -19.03
C ALA A 662 -8.02 9.79 -18.81
N ILE A 663 -8.83 10.45 -17.98
CA ILE A 663 -10.24 10.07 -17.73
C ILE A 663 -11.05 10.08 -19.02
N ARG A 664 -10.87 11.10 -19.87
CA ARG A 664 -11.57 11.19 -21.17
C ARG A 664 -11.15 10.07 -22.11
N PHE A 665 -9.85 9.74 -22.15
CA PHE A 665 -9.37 8.61 -22.93
C PHE A 665 -10.00 7.29 -22.45
N LEU A 666 -9.99 7.03 -21.14
CA LEU A 666 -10.56 5.80 -20.56
C LEU A 666 -12.06 5.70 -20.82
N TYR A 667 -12.81 6.79 -20.61
CA TYR A 667 -14.26 6.81 -20.85
C TYR A 667 -14.61 6.63 -22.33
N ARG A 668 -13.87 7.27 -23.25
CA ARG A 668 -14.07 7.10 -24.69
C ARG A 668 -13.93 5.65 -25.15
N ASN A 669 -13.09 4.87 -24.47
CA ASN A 669 -12.78 3.49 -24.82
C ASN A 669 -13.43 2.45 -23.87
N VAL A 670 -14.38 2.84 -23.01
CA VAL A 670 -14.98 1.90 -22.03
C VAL A 670 -15.72 0.74 -22.71
N ASP A 671 -16.19 0.96 -23.93
CA ASP A 671 -16.79 -0.06 -24.77
C ASP A 671 -15.73 -1.03 -25.32
N SER A 672 -14.54 -0.60 -25.73
CA SER A 672 -13.50 -1.54 -26.21
C SER A 672 -12.60 -2.12 -25.11
N MET A 673 -12.67 -1.57 -23.90
CA MET A 673 -11.86 -1.94 -22.74
C MET A 673 -12.25 -3.31 -22.16
N ASP A 674 -11.24 -4.06 -21.70
CA ASP A 674 -11.45 -5.27 -20.89
C ASP A 674 -12.37 -4.98 -19.70
N LEU A 675 -13.30 -5.90 -19.46
CA LEU A 675 -14.35 -5.73 -18.46
C LEU A 675 -13.80 -5.48 -17.06
N GLU A 676 -12.76 -6.21 -16.65
CA GLU A 676 -12.19 -6.04 -15.32
C GLU A 676 -11.54 -4.65 -15.17
N LEU A 677 -10.92 -4.15 -16.23
CA LEU A 677 -10.34 -2.82 -16.26
C LEU A 677 -11.40 -1.73 -16.22
N SER A 678 -12.55 -1.92 -16.89
CA SER A 678 -13.68 -0.99 -16.83
C SER A 678 -14.21 -0.83 -15.39
N TYR A 679 -14.23 -1.92 -14.61
CA TYR A 679 -14.60 -1.89 -13.20
C TYR A 679 -13.54 -1.23 -12.32
N ARG A 680 -12.25 -1.51 -12.55
CA ARG A 680 -11.16 -0.81 -11.85
C ARG A 680 -11.20 0.70 -12.14
N PHE A 681 -11.52 1.09 -13.37
CA PHE A 681 -11.69 2.48 -13.76
C PHE A 681 -12.87 3.10 -13.01
N MET A 682 -14.02 2.42 -12.96
CA MET A 682 -15.21 2.88 -12.22
C MET A 682 -14.91 3.08 -10.73
N ASP A 683 -14.27 2.10 -10.08
CA ASP A 683 -13.91 2.17 -8.66
C ASP A 683 -12.89 3.29 -8.38
N TRP A 684 -11.87 3.41 -9.23
CA TRP A 684 -10.89 4.50 -9.13
C TRP A 684 -11.54 5.86 -9.35
N PHE A 685 -12.36 6.02 -10.38
CA PHE A 685 -13.01 7.28 -10.73
C PHE A 685 -13.90 7.78 -9.58
N ALA A 686 -14.78 6.94 -9.04
CA ALA A 686 -15.64 7.31 -7.91
C ALA A 686 -14.83 7.64 -6.64
N HIS A 687 -13.78 6.86 -6.34
CA HIS A 687 -12.91 7.13 -5.19
C HIS A 687 -12.07 8.41 -5.38
N HIS A 688 -11.61 8.68 -6.61
CA HIS A 688 -10.91 9.91 -6.92
C HIS A 688 -11.83 11.12 -6.72
N LEU A 689 -13.04 11.09 -7.29
CA LEU A 689 -14.01 12.17 -7.15
C LEU A 689 -14.39 12.44 -5.68
N SER A 690 -14.50 11.41 -4.84
CA SER A 690 -14.80 11.60 -3.41
C SER A 690 -13.73 12.40 -2.65
N ASN A 691 -12.47 12.37 -3.12
CA ASN A 691 -11.37 13.15 -2.57
C ASN A 691 -11.33 14.60 -3.10
N PHE A 692 -12.04 14.89 -4.20
CA PHE A 692 -12.10 16.21 -4.85
C PHE A 692 -13.54 16.78 -4.90
N GLY A 693 -14.33 16.48 -3.86
CA GLY A 693 -15.63 17.09 -3.64
C GLY A 693 -16.75 16.60 -4.57
N PHE A 694 -16.58 15.45 -5.20
CA PHE A 694 -17.52 14.86 -6.18
C PHE A 694 -17.76 15.79 -7.38
N THR A 695 -16.69 16.45 -7.84
CA THR A 695 -16.76 17.40 -8.96
C THR A 695 -16.16 16.83 -10.24
N TRP A 696 -16.98 16.70 -11.26
CA TRP A 696 -16.57 16.34 -12.62
C TRP A 696 -17.40 17.12 -13.64
N LYS A 697 -16.86 17.30 -14.85
CA LYS A 697 -17.56 17.99 -15.93
C LYS A 697 -18.53 17.05 -16.65
N TRP A 698 -19.55 16.60 -15.93
CA TRP A 698 -20.58 15.66 -16.40
C TRP A 698 -21.28 16.08 -17.70
N THR A 699 -21.34 17.38 -18.01
CA THR A 699 -21.90 17.86 -19.28
C THR A 699 -21.18 17.31 -20.52
N GLU A 700 -19.95 16.82 -20.39
CA GLU A 700 -19.21 16.19 -21.50
C GLU A 700 -19.76 14.82 -21.92
N TRP A 701 -20.55 14.15 -21.06
CA TRP A 701 -21.08 12.80 -21.29
C TRP A 701 -22.61 12.77 -21.31
N ILE A 702 -23.25 13.94 -21.47
CA ILE A 702 -24.69 14.11 -21.24
C ILE A 702 -25.54 13.35 -22.26
N ASP A 703 -25.04 13.23 -23.49
CA ASP A 703 -25.73 12.51 -24.57
C ASP A 703 -25.78 11.00 -24.28
N ASP A 704 -24.80 10.47 -23.54
CA ASP A 704 -24.72 9.06 -23.16
C ASP A 704 -25.73 8.69 -22.05
N VAL A 705 -26.41 9.67 -21.44
CA VAL A 705 -27.47 9.44 -20.44
C VAL A 705 -28.73 8.85 -21.07
N GLU A 706 -29.01 9.14 -22.34
CA GLU A 706 -30.22 8.66 -23.03
C GLU A 706 -30.02 7.27 -23.66
N LEU A 707 -28.81 6.71 -23.59
CA LEU A 707 -28.53 5.36 -24.08
C LEU A 707 -29.24 4.27 -23.25
N PRO A 708 -29.51 3.09 -23.83
CA PRO A 708 -30.05 1.94 -23.08
C PRO A 708 -29.15 1.58 -21.89
N GLY A 709 -29.74 1.11 -20.78
CA GLY A 709 -28.99 0.71 -19.58
C GLY A 709 -27.98 -0.42 -19.81
N THR A 710 -28.13 -1.20 -20.88
CA THR A 710 -27.20 -2.25 -21.31
C THR A 710 -26.01 -1.71 -22.10
N ASP A 711 -26.02 -0.45 -22.54
CA ASP A 711 -24.88 0.16 -23.21
C ASP A 711 -23.71 0.33 -22.23
N PRO A 712 -22.46 -0.04 -22.60
CA PRO A 712 -21.30 0.06 -21.72
C PRO A 712 -21.07 1.44 -21.11
N LYS A 713 -21.31 2.54 -21.85
CA LYS A 713 -21.12 3.90 -21.34
C LYS A 713 -22.19 4.27 -20.33
N LYS A 714 -23.44 3.90 -20.60
CA LYS A 714 -24.56 4.11 -19.68
C LYS A 714 -24.37 3.30 -18.40
N ALA A 715 -24.02 2.02 -18.54
CA ALA A 715 -23.71 1.12 -17.42
C ALA A 715 -22.55 1.65 -16.57
N PHE A 716 -21.52 2.24 -17.21
CA PHE A 716 -20.43 2.91 -16.50
C PHE A 716 -20.93 4.09 -15.67
N ILE A 717 -21.73 5.00 -16.25
CA ILE A 717 -22.31 6.16 -15.55
C ILE A 717 -23.13 5.69 -14.34
N GLU A 718 -24.04 4.74 -14.53
CA GLU A 718 -24.90 4.24 -13.45
C GLU A 718 -24.09 3.59 -12.33
N GLY A 719 -23.08 2.79 -12.69
CA GLY A 719 -22.17 2.17 -11.73
C GLY A 719 -21.31 3.19 -10.97
N ALA A 720 -20.77 4.21 -11.65
CA ALA A 720 -20.00 5.27 -11.02
C ALA A 720 -20.85 6.08 -10.01
N LEU A 721 -22.08 6.45 -10.40
CA LEU A 721 -23.01 7.13 -9.51
C LEU A 721 -23.38 6.28 -8.30
N ASP A 722 -23.61 4.97 -8.48
CA ASP A 722 -23.89 4.06 -7.36
C ASP A 722 -22.71 4.03 -6.37
N LYS A 723 -21.47 3.96 -6.87
CA LYS A 723 -20.26 3.98 -6.04
C LYS A 723 -20.05 5.32 -5.33
N GLU A 724 -20.31 6.44 -6.00
CA GLU A 724 -20.28 7.77 -5.37
C GLU A 724 -21.32 7.90 -4.25
N ILE A 725 -22.53 7.37 -4.45
CA ILE A 725 -23.57 7.34 -3.42
C ILE A 725 -23.11 6.48 -2.23
N ARG A 726 -22.47 5.33 -2.45
CA ARG A 726 -21.91 4.49 -1.36
C ARG A 726 -20.81 5.20 -0.57
N LEU A 727 -20.03 6.06 -1.22
CA LEU A 727 -19.00 6.91 -0.58
C LEU A 727 -19.59 8.20 0.02
N SER A 728 -20.88 8.45 -0.16
CA SER A 728 -21.58 9.64 0.30
C SER A 728 -23.05 9.34 0.66
N PHE A 729 -23.98 10.18 0.21
CA PHE A 729 -25.42 9.91 0.28
C PHE A 729 -26.10 10.52 -0.95
N ALA A 730 -27.22 9.91 -1.38
CA ALA A 730 -27.86 10.19 -2.67
C ALA A 730 -28.19 11.68 -2.89
N GLN A 731 -28.72 12.36 -1.87
CA GLN A 731 -29.08 13.78 -1.98
C GLN A 731 -27.87 14.68 -2.26
N ARG A 732 -26.69 14.36 -1.71
CA ARG A 732 -25.46 15.13 -1.96
C ARG A 732 -24.96 14.92 -3.38
N ILE A 733 -24.90 13.67 -3.84
CA ILE A 733 -24.46 13.33 -5.20
C ILE A 733 -25.42 13.93 -6.24
N LYS A 734 -26.73 13.83 -6.01
CA LYS A 734 -27.74 14.49 -6.86
C LYS A 734 -27.51 15.99 -7.00
N GLY A 735 -27.06 16.65 -5.91
CA GLY A 735 -26.72 18.06 -5.91
C GLY A 735 -25.48 18.45 -6.71
N THR A 736 -24.58 17.51 -7.05
CA THR A 736 -23.39 17.78 -7.88
C THR A 736 -23.63 17.56 -9.38
N LEU A 737 -24.78 16.98 -9.73
CA LEU A 737 -25.08 16.51 -11.09
C LEU A 737 -25.98 17.48 -11.90
N PRO A 738 -25.79 17.57 -13.23
CA PRO A 738 -26.75 18.23 -14.13
C PRO A 738 -28.12 17.52 -14.16
N ALA A 739 -29.16 18.24 -14.58
CA ALA A 739 -30.56 17.77 -14.49
C ALA A 739 -30.86 16.38 -15.12
N PRO A 740 -30.32 16.01 -16.30
CA PRO A 740 -30.57 14.66 -16.86
C PRO A 740 -30.05 13.52 -15.97
N TYR A 741 -28.88 13.69 -15.35
CA TYR A 741 -28.30 12.71 -14.44
C TYR A 741 -29.07 12.58 -13.13
N GLN A 742 -29.68 13.67 -12.64
CA GLN A 742 -30.46 13.65 -11.42
C GLN A 742 -31.66 12.68 -11.50
N GLN A 743 -32.15 12.39 -12.71
CA GLN A 743 -33.24 11.44 -12.95
C GLN A 743 -32.80 9.98 -12.74
N LEU A 744 -31.50 9.69 -12.82
CA LEU A 744 -30.94 8.36 -12.54
C LEU A 744 -30.89 8.04 -11.04
N ILE A 745 -31.01 9.07 -10.19
CA ILE A 745 -31.10 8.91 -8.74
C ILE A 745 -32.58 8.91 -8.35
N THR A 746 -33.14 7.70 -8.25
CA THR A 746 -34.54 7.47 -7.89
C THR A 746 -34.84 7.98 -6.46
N GLU A 747 -36.12 8.27 -6.18
CA GLU A 747 -36.57 8.59 -4.81
C GLU A 747 -36.25 7.44 -3.84
N GLY A 748 -36.25 6.19 -4.31
CA GLY A 748 -35.83 5.02 -3.53
C GLY A 748 -34.38 5.09 -3.09
N LYS A 749 -33.47 5.58 -3.94
CA LYS A 749 -32.05 5.80 -3.58
C LYS A 749 -31.86 6.90 -2.54
N GLU A 750 -32.80 7.84 -2.43
CA GLU A 750 -32.76 8.92 -1.42
C GLU A 750 -33.24 8.47 -0.05
N LYS A 751 -33.88 7.30 0.06
CA LYS A 751 -34.32 6.71 1.32
C LYS A 751 -33.20 5.87 1.93
N ASP A 752 -32.90 6.11 3.20
CA ASP A 752 -31.91 5.32 3.96
C ASP A 752 -32.36 3.87 4.16
N THR A 753 -33.67 3.61 4.16
CA THR A 753 -34.26 2.27 4.36
C THR A 753 -35.31 1.95 3.30
N PRO A 754 -35.36 0.71 2.75
CA PRO A 754 -36.40 0.31 1.82
C PRO A 754 -37.80 0.38 2.44
N ASP A 755 -38.78 0.87 1.67
CA ASP A 755 -40.19 0.87 2.05
C ASP A 755 -40.76 -0.55 1.94
N PHE A 756 -40.82 -1.28 3.05
CA PHE A 756 -41.37 -2.63 3.07
C PHE A 756 -42.77 -2.68 3.71
N LYS A 757 -43.68 -3.38 3.04
CA LYS A 757 -45.10 -3.51 3.41
C LYS A 757 -45.35 -4.14 4.79
N TYR A 758 -44.38 -4.88 5.34
CA TYR A 758 -44.49 -5.58 6.61
C TYR A 758 -43.39 -5.06 7.55
N ASN A 759 -43.67 -3.96 8.24
CA ASN A 759 -42.74 -3.28 9.15
C ASN A 759 -42.35 -4.19 10.33
N ASP A 760 -41.11 -4.71 10.36
CA ASP A 760 -40.39 -4.99 11.61
C ASP A 760 -38.87 -5.27 11.42
N ASP A 761 -38.07 -4.56 12.24
CA ASP A 761 -36.73 -4.87 12.78
C ASP A 761 -35.47 -5.20 11.93
N GLY A 762 -35.49 -5.12 10.60
CA GLY A 762 -34.29 -5.44 9.78
C GLY A 762 -33.50 -4.27 9.15
N SER A 763 -34.15 -3.14 8.84
CA SER A 763 -33.65 -2.20 7.82
C SER A 763 -32.77 -1.05 8.31
N LYS A 764 -32.61 -0.87 9.63
CA LYS A 764 -31.98 0.35 10.20
C LYS A 764 -30.46 0.43 10.00
N SER A 765 -29.77 -0.70 9.94
CA SER A 765 -28.34 -0.78 9.65
C SER A 765 -27.94 -2.19 9.25
N LEU A 766 -26.75 -2.34 8.65
CA LEU A 766 -26.18 -3.66 8.33
C LEU A 766 -26.12 -4.58 9.56
N SER A 767 -25.84 -4.04 10.76
CA SER A 767 -25.83 -4.81 12.01
C SER A 767 -27.21 -5.39 12.38
N HIS A 768 -28.30 -4.68 12.09
CA HIS A 768 -29.67 -5.19 12.32
C HIS A 768 -30.02 -6.30 11.33
N VAL A 769 -29.61 -6.16 10.07
CA VAL A 769 -29.74 -7.21 9.06
C VAL A 769 -28.99 -8.46 9.51
N LEU A 770 -27.73 -8.32 9.95
CA LEU A 770 -26.93 -9.44 10.45
C LEU A 770 -27.57 -10.12 11.66
N SER A 771 -28.09 -9.35 12.62
CA SER A 771 -28.82 -9.91 13.76
C SER A 771 -30.09 -10.66 13.32
N SER A 772 -30.80 -10.17 12.31
CA SER A 772 -31.99 -10.81 11.77
C SER A 772 -31.66 -12.11 11.04
N ILE A 773 -30.55 -12.13 10.28
CA ILE A 773 -30.03 -13.34 9.64
C ILE A 773 -29.66 -14.39 10.69
N GLU A 774 -28.95 -14.00 11.76
CA GLU A 774 -28.59 -14.93 12.85
C GLU A 774 -29.82 -15.51 13.54
N ARG A 775 -30.84 -14.69 13.86
CA ARG A 775 -32.11 -15.18 14.46
C ARG A 775 -32.85 -16.15 13.55
N CYS A 776 -32.73 -15.99 12.23
CA CYS A 776 -33.41 -16.83 11.25
C CYS A 776 -32.51 -17.93 10.67
N ARG A 777 -31.26 -18.06 11.14
CA ARG A 777 -30.21 -18.86 10.50
C ARG A 777 -30.62 -20.32 10.37
N GLU A 778 -31.13 -20.95 11.43
CA GLU A 778 -31.57 -22.35 11.41
C GLU A 778 -32.69 -22.58 10.39
N ARG A 779 -33.64 -21.63 10.27
CA ARG A 779 -34.73 -21.72 9.30
C ARG A 779 -34.21 -21.58 7.87
N LEU A 780 -33.28 -20.66 7.64
CA LEU A 780 -32.64 -20.46 6.33
C LEU A 780 -31.79 -21.68 5.94
N LEU A 781 -31.05 -22.27 6.88
CA LEU A 781 -30.31 -23.53 6.69
C LEU A 781 -31.23 -24.72 6.45
N ALA A 782 -32.45 -24.71 6.98
CA ALA A 782 -33.45 -25.74 6.70
C ALA A 782 -34.11 -25.56 5.32
N ILE A 783 -34.11 -24.35 4.75
CA ILE A 783 -34.80 -24.03 3.47
C ILE A 783 -33.82 -24.04 2.30
N GLY A 784 -32.71 -23.31 2.40
CA GLY A 784 -31.77 -23.09 1.29
C GLY A 784 -31.26 -24.38 0.65
N PRO A 785 -30.74 -25.36 1.41
CA PRO A 785 -30.28 -26.63 0.86
C PRO A 785 -31.36 -27.54 0.27
N ARG A 786 -32.66 -27.24 0.42
CA ARG A 786 -33.76 -28.12 -0.07
C ARG A 786 -33.84 -28.18 -1.60
N SER A 787 -33.52 -27.09 -2.30
CA SER A 787 -33.48 -27.05 -3.77
C SER A 787 -32.68 -25.85 -4.28
N SER A 788 -32.19 -25.92 -5.53
CA SER A 788 -31.56 -24.77 -6.20
C SER A 788 -32.53 -23.58 -6.32
N ASP A 789 -33.81 -23.84 -6.60
CA ASP A 789 -34.84 -22.80 -6.71
C ASP A 789 -35.07 -22.05 -5.39
N ALA A 790 -34.96 -22.75 -4.25
CA ALA A 790 -35.06 -22.10 -2.94
C ALA A 790 -33.90 -21.12 -2.71
N ARG A 791 -32.67 -21.48 -3.11
CA ARG A 791 -31.51 -20.58 -3.03
C ARG A 791 -31.67 -19.37 -3.94
N LYS A 792 -32.16 -19.57 -5.17
CA LYS A 792 -32.45 -18.47 -6.12
C LYS A 792 -33.49 -17.52 -5.56
N GLN A 793 -34.59 -18.05 -5.03
CA GLN A 793 -35.64 -17.24 -4.40
C GLN A 793 -35.11 -16.43 -3.21
N ILE A 794 -34.18 -16.98 -2.42
CA ILE A 794 -33.53 -16.22 -1.33
C ILE A 794 -32.74 -15.04 -1.91
N ILE A 795 -31.96 -15.25 -2.97
CA ILE A 795 -31.19 -14.18 -3.63
C ILE A 795 -32.14 -13.13 -4.22
N ASP A 796 -33.17 -13.54 -4.97
CA ASP A 796 -34.19 -12.62 -5.52
C ASP A 796 -34.83 -11.79 -4.40
N SER A 797 -35.24 -12.43 -3.29
CA SER A 797 -35.87 -11.71 -2.17
C SER A 797 -34.94 -10.67 -1.54
N VAL A 798 -33.64 -10.96 -1.42
CA VAL A 798 -32.64 -10.02 -0.90
C VAL A 798 -32.42 -8.88 -1.89
N MET A 799 -32.23 -9.19 -3.16
CA MET A 799 -31.89 -8.20 -4.19
C MET A 799 -33.09 -7.31 -4.56
N ASP A 800 -34.31 -7.86 -4.57
CA ASP A 800 -35.54 -7.09 -4.77
C ASP A 800 -35.81 -6.14 -3.61
N TYR A 801 -35.56 -6.60 -2.37
CA TYR A 801 -35.69 -5.76 -1.19
C TYR A 801 -34.69 -4.61 -1.17
N TRP A 802 -33.45 -4.87 -1.59
CA TRP A 802 -32.35 -3.89 -1.63
C TRP A 802 -32.09 -3.33 -3.04
N LYS A 803 -33.08 -3.33 -3.93
CA LYS A 803 -32.91 -2.92 -5.34
C LYS A 803 -32.40 -1.48 -5.51
N ASP A 804 -32.79 -0.57 -4.61
CA ASP A 804 -32.35 0.83 -4.62
C ASP A 804 -30.98 1.01 -3.93
N GLN A 805 -30.50 0.01 -3.19
CA GLN A 805 -29.18 0.02 -2.54
C GLN A 805 -28.47 -1.33 -2.78
N PRO A 806 -28.14 -1.66 -4.05
CA PRO A 806 -27.72 -3.00 -4.44
C PRO A 806 -26.43 -3.46 -3.74
N GLY A 807 -25.54 -2.53 -3.36
CA GLY A 807 -24.34 -2.85 -2.59
C GLY A 807 -24.63 -3.50 -1.22
N ILE A 808 -25.72 -3.11 -0.56
CA ILE A 808 -26.15 -3.77 0.68
C ILE A 808 -26.65 -5.19 0.39
N GLY A 809 -27.43 -5.36 -0.68
CA GLY A 809 -27.86 -6.67 -1.15
C GLY A 809 -26.68 -7.61 -1.43
N VAL A 810 -25.65 -7.14 -2.14
CA VAL A 810 -24.42 -7.89 -2.39
C VAL A 810 -23.74 -8.31 -1.09
N ASN A 811 -23.58 -7.41 -0.13
CA ASN A 811 -22.98 -7.74 1.18
C ASN A 811 -23.78 -8.78 1.96
N ILE A 812 -25.12 -8.77 1.84
CA ILE A 812 -25.98 -9.76 2.47
C ILE A 812 -25.81 -11.13 1.81
N VAL A 813 -25.84 -11.20 0.47
CA VAL A 813 -25.58 -12.43 -0.28
C VAL A 813 -24.20 -12.99 0.08
N ASP A 814 -23.20 -12.13 0.17
CA ASP A 814 -21.85 -12.48 0.60
C ASP A 814 -21.84 -13.14 1.99
N LYS A 815 -22.58 -12.58 2.95
CA LYS A 815 -22.70 -13.16 4.29
C LYS A 815 -23.46 -14.49 4.29
N LEU A 816 -24.51 -14.63 3.48
CA LEU A 816 -25.27 -15.88 3.34
C LEU A 816 -24.42 -17.02 2.75
N LEU A 817 -23.44 -16.71 1.91
CA LEU A 817 -22.43 -17.68 1.44
C LEU A 817 -21.53 -18.16 2.60
N ASN A 818 -21.10 -17.26 3.51
CA ASN A 818 -20.27 -17.64 4.66
C ASN A 818 -21.02 -18.58 5.63
N TYR A 819 -22.33 -18.40 5.76
CA TYR A 819 -23.16 -19.30 6.55
C TYR A 819 -23.59 -20.58 5.82
N THR A 820 -23.09 -20.81 4.60
CA THR A 820 -23.45 -21.95 3.73
C THR A 820 -24.95 -22.11 3.43
N ILE A 821 -25.73 -21.05 3.65
CA ILE A 821 -27.15 -20.98 3.29
C ILE A 821 -27.29 -20.98 1.76
N LEU A 822 -26.43 -20.19 1.10
CA LEU A 822 -26.26 -20.17 -0.35
C LEU A 822 -25.00 -20.97 -0.74
N SER A 823 -24.98 -21.49 -1.97
CA SER A 823 -23.77 -22.07 -2.57
C SER A 823 -23.18 -21.11 -3.61
N PRO A 824 -21.86 -21.13 -3.85
CA PRO A 824 -21.24 -20.36 -4.93
C PRO A 824 -21.93 -20.58 -6.28
N GLY A 825 -22.23 -21.85 -6.61
CA GLY A 825 -22.96 -22.19 -7.84
C GLY A 825 -24.34 -21.53 -7.94
N SER A 826 -25.10 -21.43 -6.84
CA SER A 826 -26.41 -20.77 -6.87
C SER A 826 -26.33 -19.27 -7.15
N VAL A 827 -25.23 -18.62 -6.74
CA VAL A 827 -24.98 -17.20 -7.03
C VAL A 827 -24.62 -17.02 -8.51
N ILE A 828 -23.78 -17.90 -9.07
CA ILE A 828 -23.45 -17.88 -10.50
C ILE A 828 -24.68 -18.13 -11.36
N GLU A 829 -25.50 -19.14 -11.01
CA GLU A 829 -26.74 -19.44 -11.73
C GLU A 829 -27.71 -18.25 -11.73
N TRP A 830 -27.84 -17.57 -10.59
CA TRP A 830 -28.69 -16.39 -10.47
C TRP A 830 -28.14 -15.19 -11.27
N ALA A 831 -26.83 -14.93 -11.15
CA ALA A 831 -26.19 -13.77 -11.76
C ALA A 831 -26.10 -13.87 -13.29
N VAL A 832 -25.74 -15.06 -13.80
CA VAL A 832 -25.30 -15.24 -15.19
C VAL A 832 -26.26 -16.10 -16.00
N SER A 833 -27.01 -17.05 -15.41
CA SER A 833 -27.67 -18.06 -16.23
C SER A 833 -29.04 -17.65 -16.81
N GLN A 834 -29.76 -16.67 -16.23
CA GLN A 834 -31.17 -16.40 -16.60
C GLN A 834 -31.41 -15.12 -17.41
N HIS A 835 -30.83 -13.98 -17.02
CA HIS A 835 -31.18 -12.68 -17.61
C HIS A 835 -29.95 -11.97 -18.17
N GLY A 836 -29.87 -11.84 -19.50
CA GLY A 836 -28.71 -11.26 -20.18
C GLY A 836 -28.41 -9.81 -19.81
N ASN A 837 -29.44 -9.00 -19.50
CA ASN A 837 -29.27 -7.63 -19.05
C ASN A 837 -28.52 -7.51 -17.71
N ARG A 838 -28.53 -8.55 -16.86
CA ARG A 838 -27.76 -8.57 -15.60
C ARG A 838 -26.25 -8.50 -15.83
N LEU A 839 -25.76 -8.91 -17.00
CA LEU A 839 -24.34 -8.86 -17.33
C LEU A 839 -23.78 -7.42 -17.42
N SER A 840 -24.65 -6.44 -17.68
CA SER A 840 -24.31 -5.02 -17.71
C SER A 840 -24.29 -4.35 -16.33
N MET A 841 -24.86 -5.00 -15.30
CA MET A 841 -25.07 -4.39 -13.99
C MET A 841 -23.82 -4.50 -13.11
N SER A 842 -23.35 -3.36 -12.60
CA SER A 842 -22.09 -3.29 -11.86
C SER A 842 -22.04 -4.16 -10.60
N TYR A 843 -23.12 -4.17 -9.83
CA TYR A 843 -23.23 -4.96 -8.60
C TYR A 843 -23.30 -6.47 -8.86
N VAL A 844 -23.70 -6.91 -10.07
CA VAL A 844 -23.72 -8.33 -10.44
C VAL A 844 -22.28 -8.83 -10.63
N TYR A 845 -21.45 -8.05 -11.33
CA TYR A 845 -20.02 -8.34 -11.45
C TYR A 845 -19.32 -8.35 -10.09
N GLU A 846 -19.63 -7.38 -9.22
CA GLU A 846 -19.12 -7.31 -7.84
C GLU A 846 -19.46 -8.60 -7.06
N MET A 847 -20.73 -9.03 -7.11
CA MET A 847 -21.21 -10.24 -6.44
C MET A 847 -20.50 -11.52 -6.94
N VAL A 848 -20.34 -11.64 -8.26
CA VAL A 848 -19.65 -12.80 -8.88
C VAL A 848 -18.16 -12.78 -8.55
N SER A 849 -17.49 -11.63 -8.66
CA SER A 849 -16.07 -11.49 -8.32
C SER A 849 -15.78 -11.83 -6.85
N LEU A 850 -16.63 -11.38 -5.91
CA LEU A 850 -16.53 -11.73 -4.49
C LEU A 850 -16.71 -13.24 -4.26
N THR A 851 -17.69 -13.85 -4.94
CA THR A 851 -17.98 -15.28 -4.84
C THR A 851 -16.79 -16.12 -5.32
N ILE A 852 -16.21 -15.77 -6.47
CA ILE A 852 -15.05 -16.46 -7.03
C ILE A 852 -13.82 -16.28 -6.15
N GLY A 853 -13.55 -15.04 -5.70
CA GLY A 853 -12.43 -14.77 -4.79
C GLY A 853 -12.50 -15.58 -3.49
N LYS A 854 -13.70 -15.84 -2.96
CA LYS A 854 -13.89 -16.73 -1.81
C LYS A 854 -13.60 -18.18 -2.10
N VAL A 855 -13.91 -18.65 -3.30
CA VAL A 855 -13.68 -20.05 -3.69
C VAL A 855 -12.19 -20.27 -3.94
N THR A 856 -11.56 -19.41 -4.76
CA THR A 856 -10.13 -19.50 -5.04
C THR A 856 -9.30 -19.28 -3.77
N GLY A 857 -9.67 -18.33 -2.91
CA GLY A 857 -9.01 -18.09 -1.63
C GLY A 857 -9.04 -19.31 -0.70
N ARG A 858 -10.19 -19.98 -0.57
CA ARG A 858 -10.30 -21.23 0.19
C ARG A 858 -9.44 -22.34 -0.40
N THR A 859 -9.44 -22.51 -1.72
CA THR A 859 -8.60 -23.53 -2.38
C THR A 859 -7.11 -23.28 -2.13
N ARG A 860 -6.65 -22.02 -2.27
CA ARG A 860 -5.26 -21.63 -1.99
C ARG A 860 -4.87 -21.90 -0.53
N GLN A 861 -5.75 -21.59 0.42
CA GLN A 861 -5.52 -21.85 1.85
C GLN A 861 -5.32 -23.34 2.13
N VAL A 862 -6.17 -24.21 1.58
CA VAL A 862 -6.05 -25.67 1.76
C VAL A 862 -4.77 -26.23 1.13
N VAL A 863 -4.39 -25.74 -0.06
CA VAL A 863 -3.11 -26.12 -0.69
C VAL A 863 -1.92 -25.71 0.16
N ARG A 864 -1.89 -24.48 0.70
CA ARG A 864 -0.82 -24.04 1.60
C ARG A 864 -0.72 -24.92 2.85
N SER A 865 -1.87 -25.28 3.45
CA SER A 865 -1.92 -26.21 4.58
C SER A 865 -1.35 -27.60 4.25
N SER A 866 -1.43 -28.05 2.98
CA SER A 866 -0.86 -29.33 2.55
C SER A 866 0.68 -29.34 2.52
N LYS A 867 1.30 -28.17 2.47
CA LYS A 867 2.76 -27.97 2.39
C LYS A 867 3.40 -27.66 3.74
N VAL A 868 2.62 -27.60 4.83
CA VAL A 868 3.14 -27.35 6.18
C VAL A 868 3.98 -28.54 6.65
N PRO A 869 5.25 -28.32 7.08
CA PRO A 869 6.09 -29.40 7.61
C PRO A 869 5.52 -30.02 8.89
N GLY A 870 5.81 -31.30 9.15
CA GLY A 870 5.47 -31.95 10.43
C GLY A 870 4.07 -32.55 10.55
N LEU A 871 3.29 -32.60 9.46
CA LEU A 871 2.00 -33.30 9.41
C LEU A 871 2.16 -34.83 9.55
N THR A 872 1.35 -35.47 10.39
CA THR A 872 1.27 -36.95 10.49
C THR A 872 0.75 -37.57 9.19
N ALA A 873 0.99 -38.87 8.96
CA ALA A 873 0.50 -39.56 7.75
C ALA A 873 -1.03 -39.49 7.59
N GLU A 874 -1.78 -39.56 8.70
CA GLU A 874 -3.23 -39.41 8.71
C GLU A 874 -3.65 -37.98 8.37
N GLN A 875 -3.00 -36.96 8.97
CA GLN A 875 -3.26 -35.55 8.67
C GLN A 875 -2.94 -35.22 7.21
N ARG A 876 -1.81 -35.71 6.67
CA ARG A 876 -1.47 -35.53 5.25
C ARG A 876 -2.55 -36.11 4.34
N THR A 877 -3.05 -37.30 4.66
CA THR A 877 -4.11 -37.94 3.86
C THR A 877 -5.40 -37.11 3.86
N LEU A 878 -5.82 -36.61 5.02
CA LEU A 878 -7.01 -35.76 5.15
C LEU A 878 -6.84 -34.43 4.41
N VAL A 879 -5.69 -33.77 4.54
CA VAL A 879 -5.42 -32.50 3.86
C VAL A 879 -5.37 -32.67 2.34
N VAL A 880 -4.76 -33.76 1.84
CA VAL A 880 -4.74 -34.07 0.40
C VAL A 880 -6.15 -34.35 -0.14
N GLN A 881 -6.98 -35.10 0.59
CA GLN A 881 -8.38 -35.33 0.19
C GLN A 881 -9.18 -34.02 0.16
N SER A 882 -9.02 -33.16 1.18
CA SER A 882 -9.65 -31.83 1.24
C SER A 882 -9.20 -30.94 0.07
N MET A 883 -7.89 -30.92 -0.21
CA MET A 883 -7.31 -30.19 -1.33
C MET A 883 -7.89 -30.62 -2.68
N GLN A 884 -8.00 -31.92 -2.92
CA GLN A 884 -8.59 -32.47 -4.15
C GLN A 884 -10.08 -32.10 -4.26
N ALA A 885 -10.82 -32.17 -3.16
CA ALA A 885 -12.24 -31.81 -3.13
C ALA A 885 -12.47 -30.32 -3.42
N GLU A 886 -11.72 -29.42 -2.77
CA GLU A 886 -11.81 -27.97 -2.99
C GLU A 886 -11.37 -27.57 -4.40
N ARG A 887 -10.29 -28.17 -4.93
CA ARG A 887 -9.85 -27.94 -6.31
C ARG A 887 -10.91 -28.39 -7.32
N LYS A 888 -11.54 -29.55 -7.10
CA LYS A 888 -12.65 -30.01 -7.93
C LYS A 888 -13.84 -29.05 -7.86
N SER A 889 -14.24 -28.63 -6.66
CA SER A 889 -15.33 -27.66 -6.44
C SER A 889 -15.10 -26.35 -7.19
N MET A 890 -13.86 -25.84 -7.15
CA MET A 890 -13.46 -24.65 -7.91
C MET A 890 -13.57 -24.89 -9.43
N LYS A 891 -13.06 -26.00 -9.95
CA LYS A 891 -13.16 -26.36 -11.38
C LYS A 891 -14.61 -26.48 -11.85
N ASP A 892 -15.45 -27.15 -11.07
CA ASP A 892 -16.88 -27.32 -11.37
C ASP A 892 -17.60 -25.95 -11.42
N LEU A 893 -17.22 -25.00 -10.56
CA LEU A 893 -17.78 -23.64 -10.56
C LEU A 893 -17.35 -22.84 -11.80
N PHE A 894 -16.08 -22.91 -12.19
CA PHE A 894 -15.60 -22.25 -13.41
C PHE A 894 -16.25 -22.85 -14.67
N ALA A 895 -16.42 -24.18 -14.72
CA ALA A 895 -17.12 -24.86 -15.81
C ALA A 895 -18.59 -24.39 -15.93
N LEU A 896 -19.32 -24.34 -14.80
CA LEU A 896 -20.70 -23.83 -14.77
C LEU A 896 -20.83 -22.41 -15.32
N MET A 897 -19.86 -21.56 -14.97
CA MET A 897 -19.80 -20.17 -15.43
C MET A 897 -19.44 -20.09 -16.92
N GLU A 898 -18.45 -20.86 -17.38
CA GLU A 898 -18.06 -20.93 -18.79
C GLU A 898 -19.22 -21.40 -19.66
N ASP A 899 -19.89 -22.49 -19.31
CA ASP A 899 -21.08 -22.99 -20.03
C ASP A 899 -22.16 -21.92 -20.13
N SER A 900 -22.41 -21.22 -19.02
CA SER A 900 -23.41 -20.14 -18.96
C SER A 900 -23.02 -18.94 -19.83
N LEU A 901 -21.75 -18.56 -19.89
CA LEU A 901 -21.27 -17.40 -20.64
C LEU A 901 -21.08 -17.69 -22.13
N VAL A 902 -20.61 -18.89 -22.50
CA VAL A 902 -20.52 -19.34 -23.90
C VAL A 902 -21.89 -19.30 -24.55
N SER A 903 -22.93 -19.71 -23.84
CA SER A 903 -24.30 -19.65 -24.37
C SER A 903 -24.78 -18.22 -24.67
N TRP A 904 -24.34 -17.20 -23.92
CA TRP A 904 -24.61 -15.79 -24.22
C TRP A 904 -23.71 -15.27 -25.35
N ALA A 905 -22.40 -15.55 -25.29
CA ALA A 905 -21.42 -15.13 -26.28
C ALA A 905 -21.67 -15.70 -27.69
N THR A 906 -22.32 -16.85 -27.78
CA THR A 906 -22.69 -17.48 -29.06
C THR A 906 -24.11 -17.16 -29.52
N GLY A 907 -24.93 -16.57 -28.65
CA GLY A 907 -26.36 -16.35 -28.90
C GLY A 907 -27.22 -17.62 -28.82
N SER A 908 -26.72 -18.71 -28.23
CA SER A 908 -27.45 -20.00 -28.13
C SER A 908 -28.56 -19.99 -27.06
N LYS A 909 -28.63 -18.98 -26.20
CA LYS A 909 -29.71 -18.78 -25.20
C LYS A 909 -30.89 -18.01 -25.82
N ASP A 910 -31.76 -18.73 -26.52
CA ASP A 910 -33.01 -18.22 -27.13
C ASP A 910 -34.12 -17.93 -26.10
N GLN A 911 -33.88 -17.14 -25.05
CA GLN A 911 -34.96 -16.75 -24.11
C GLN A 911 -35.73 -15.49 -24.54
N VAL A 912 -35.17 -14.64 -25.40
CA VAL A 912 -35.87 -13.43 -25.90
C VAL A 912 -36.95 -13.78 -26.95
N MET A 913 -36.90 -14.99 -27.51
CA MET A 913 -37.92 -15.51 -28.43
C MET A 913 -39.31 -15.71 -27.80
N GLN A 914 -39.46 -15.73 -26.47
CA GLN A 914 -40.78 -15.91 -25.83
C GLN A 914 -41.53 -14.60 -25.54
N SER A 915 -40.86 -13.44 -25.59
CA SER A 915 -41.50 -12.13 -25.39
C SER A 915 -41.74 -11.32 -26.66
N GLY A 916 -41.12 -11.67 -27.79
CA GLY A 916 -41.40 -11.05 -29.10
C GLY A 916 -41.00 -9.57 -29.24
N ASP A 917 -40.29 -9.00 -28.27
CA ASP A 917 -40.02 -7.56 -28.14
C ASP A 917 -38.51 -7.17 -28.24
N GLY A 918 -37.59 -8.13 -28.40
CA GLY A 918 -36.15 -7.84 -28.53
C GLY A 918 -35.77 -7.31 -29.91
N THR A 919 -35.06 -6.17 -29.98
CA THR A 919 -34.47 -5.68 -31.24
C THR A 919 -33.12 -6.37 -31.51
N SER A 920 -32.71 -6.49 -32.78
CA SER A 920 -31.43 -7.11 -33.16
C SER A 920 -30.21 -6.48 -32.47
N ASP A 921 -30.32 -5.20 -32.12
CA ASP A 921 -29.25 -4.42 -31.55
C ASP A 921 -29.06 -4.73 -30.05
N GLU A 922 -30.14 -4.98 -29.31
CA GLU A 922 -30.07 -5.41 -27.90
C GLU A 922 -29.46 -6.81 -27.75
N GLU A 923 -29.77 -7.72 -28.67
CA GLU A 923 -29.17 -9.06 -28.70
C GLU A 923 -27.66 -9.00 -28.94
N ALA A 924 -27.21 -8.12 -29.85
CA ALA A 924 -25.79 -7.91 -30.13
C ALA A 924 -25.04 -7.38 -28.91
N VAL A 925 -25.62 -6.42 -28.16
CA VAL A 925 -25.03 -5.88 -26.93
C VAL A 925 -24.90 -6.94 -25.84
N ILE A 926 -25.93 -7.78 -25.63
CA ILE A 926 -25.87 -8.87 -24.64
C ILE A 926 -24.79 -9.89 -25.02
N ARG A 927 -24.67 -10.22 -26.31
CA ARG A 927 -23.61 -11.10 -26.81
C ARG A 927 -22.22 -10.54 -26.49
N GLN A 928 -22.02 -9.25 -26.73
CA GLN A 928 -20.77 -8.55 -26.40
C GLN A 928 -20.47 -8.62 -24.89
N TRP A 929 -21.47 -8.43 -24.02
CA TRP A 929 -21.29 -8.65 -22.57
C TRP A 929 -20.90 -10.08 -22.25
N GLY A 930 -21.52 -11.08 -22.89
CA GLY A 930 -21.16 -12.49 -22.74
C GLY A 930 -19.69 -12.76 -23.08
N GLU A 931 -19.21 -12.22 -24.20
CA GLU A 931 -17.81 -12.34 -24.63
C GLU A 931 -16.83 -11.66 -23.66
N ARG A 932 -17.16 -10.44 -23.20
CA ARG A 932 -16.38 -9.70 -22.20
C ARG A 932 -16.23 -10.45 -20.89
N TRP A 933 -17.35 -10.97 -20.36
CA TRP A 933 -17.34 -11.78 -19.14
C TRP A 933 -16.51 -13.04 -19.34
N LEU A 934 -16.74 -13.77 -20.44
CA LEU A 934 -16.03 -15.02 -20.74
C LEU A 934 -14.51 -14.84 -20.74
N ARG A 935 -13.99 -13.74 -21.31
CA ARG A 935 -12.56 -13.41 -21.31
C ARG A 935 -12.00 -13.27 -19.88
N VAL A 936 -12.67 -12.48 -19.02
CA VAL A 936 -12.26 -12.27 -17.63
C VAL A 936 -12.17 -13.59 -16.87
N PHE A 937 -13.17 -14.45 -17.01
CA PHE A 937 -13.22 -15.67 -16.21
C PHE A 937 -12.32 -16.78 -16.72
N ARG A 938 -12.07 -16.86 -18.04
CA ARG A 938 -10.99 -17.68 -18.59
C ARG A 938 -9.62 -17.25 -18.07
N ARG A 939 -9.37 -15.93 -18.03
CA ARG A 939 -8.15 -15.37 -17.43
C ARG A 939 -8.03 -15.76 -15.95
N LYS A 940 -9.08 -15.55 -15.14
CA LYS A 940 -9.07 -15.92 -13.72
C LYS A 940 -8.82 -17.41 -13.51
N TYR A 941 -9.41 -18.29 -14.33
CA TYR A 941 -9.15 -19.72 -14.26
C TYR A 941 -7.69 -20.08 -14.61
N ALA A 942 -7.15 -19.50 -15.69
CA ALA A 942 -5.76 -19.73 -16.09
C ALA A 942 -4.76 -19.30 -15.01
N VAL A 943 -5.02 -18.19 -14.32
CA VAL A 943 -4.21 -17.72 -13.17
C VAL A 943 -4.19 -18.73 -12.04
N GLU A 944 -5.34 -19.31 -11.68
CA GLU A 944 -5.40 -20.30 -10.61
C GLU A 944 -4.67 -21.59 -11.00
N GLU A 945 -4.85 -22.11 -12.22
CA GLU A 945 -4.14 -23.31 -12.68
C GLU A 945 -2.62 -23.08 -12.74
N ALA A 946 -2.15 -21.93 -13.22
CA ALA A 946 -0.73 -21.58 -13.20
C ALA A 946 -0.17 -21.54 -11.77
N TRP A 947 -0.90 -20.95 -10.83
CA TRP A 947 -0.50 -20.92 -9.41
C TRP A 947 -0.38 -22.33 -8.82
N PHE A 948 -1.33 -23.24 -9.10
CA PHE A 948 -1.24 -24.62 -8.60
C PHE A 948 -0.02 -25.36 -9.14
N VAL A 949 0.29 -25.21 -10.43
CA VAL A 949 1.48 -25.84 -11.06
C VAL A 949 2.76 -25.40 -10.35
N GLU A 950 2.91 -24.11 -10.05
CA GLU A 950 4.09 -23.59 -9.35
C GLU A 950 4.19 -24.10 -7.91
N VAL A 951 3.08 -24.10 -7.17
CA VAL A 951 3.08 -24.59 -5.78
C VAL A 951 3.32 -26.11 -5.70
N GLU A 952 2.89 -26.89 -6.69
CA GLU A 952 3.17 -28.32 -6.77
C GLU A 952 4.67 -28.61 -6.94
N LYS A 953 5.41 -27.78 -7.71
CA LYS A 953 6.87 -27.91 -7.92
C LYS A 953 7.71 -27.73 -6.65
N VAL A 954 7.21 -27.01 -5.65
CA VAL A 954 7.95 -26.78 -4.39
C VAL A 954 7.92 -28.03 -3.51
N PRO A 955 9.07 -28.69 -3.22
CA PRO A 955 9.12 -29.89 -2.39
C PRO A 955 8.83 -29.56 -0.91
N VAL A 956 8.17 -30.49 -0.21
CA VAL A 956 8.00 -30.39 1.25
C VAL A 956 9.30 -30.82 1.91
N ILE A 957 10.00 -29.88 2.56
CA ILE A 957 11.22 -30.19 3.31
C ILE A 957 10.80 -30.73 4.68
N ASP A 958 10.82 -32.05 4.83
CA ASP A 958 10.65 -32.70 6.14
C ASP A 958 11.94 -32.57 6.95
N VAL A 959 11.94 -31.65 7.92
CA VAL A 959 13.05 -31.51 8.86
C VAL A 959 13.05 -32.72 9.79
N ALA A 960 14.12 -33.51 9.76
CA ALA A 960 14.29 -34.64 10.66
C ALA A 960 14.34 -34.15 12.13
N PRO A 961 13.68 -34.85 13.07
CA PRO A 961 13.70 -34.46 14.47
C PRO A 961 15.09 -34.73 15.05
N GLY A 962 15.96 -33.72 15.08
CA GLY A 962 17.29 -33.87 15.70
C GLY A 962 18.33 -32.80 15.41
N GLU A 963 18.20 -32.00 14.35
CA GLU A 963 19.18 -30.94 14.06
C GLU A 963 18.59 -29.57 14.34
N GLY A 964 18.97 -28.99 15.48
CA GLY A 964 18.74 -27.58 15.78
C GLY A 964 19.54 -26.71 14.83
N VAL A 965 18.96 -26.40 13.67
CA VAL A 965 19.43 -25.31 12.82
C VAL A 965 18.78 -24.03 13.34
N LEU A 966 19.62 -23.06 13.71
CA LEU A 966 19.22 -21.66 13.88
C LEU A 966 18.60 -21.19 12.56
N ALA A 967 17.27 -21.26 12.47
CA ALA A 967 16.54 -20.72 11.35
C ALA A 967 16.75 -19.20 11.33
N ASN A 968 17.52 -18.75 10.34
CA ASN A 968 17.51 -17.36 9.90
C ASN A 968 16.06 -16.97 9.59
N GLY A 969 15.61 -15.88 10.21
CA GLY A 969 14.27 -15.34 10.05
C GLY A 969 14.05 -14.85 8.63
N ASN A 970 13.42 -15.67 7.79
CA ASN A 970 12.87 -15.26 6.50
C ASN A 970 11.66 -16.10 6.04
N ALA A 971 11.00 -16.82 6.95
CA ALA A 971 9.69 -17.43 6.67
C ALA A 971 8.52 -16.42 6.80
N ASP A 972 8.77 -15.20 7.28
CA ASP A 972 7.74 -14.17 7.50
C ASP A 972 7.64 -13.13 6.36
N LYS A 973 8.18 -13.43 5.17
CA LYS A 973 8.11 -12.54 4.00
C LYS A 973 7.58 -13.21 2.72
N VAL A 974 6.74 -14.22 2.86
CA VAL A 974 5.88 -14.70 1.76
C VAL A 974 4.47 -14.19 2.04
N ASP A 975 4.10 -13.08 1.42
CA ASP A 975 2.75 -12.52 1.36
C ASP A 975 1.94 -12.57 2.67
N GLU A 976 2.06 -11.51 3.49
CA GLU A 976 0.92 -11.03 4.30
C GLU A 976 -0.17 -10.47 3.35
N VAL A 977 -0.72 -11.33 2.50
CA VAL A 977 -2.05 -11.13 1.94
C VAL A 977 -3.02 -11.58 3.02
N GLU A 978 -3.46 -10.59 3.80
CA GLU A 978 -4.55 -10.59 4.77
C GLU A 978 -5.39 -11.89 4.78
N MET A 979 -5.17 -12.68 5.83
CA MET A 979 -6.23 -13.47 6.42
C MET A 979 -7.36 -12.51 6.77
N LYS A 980 -8.51 -12.66 6.11
CA LYS A 980 -9.76 -12.21 6.71
C LYS A 980 -9.99 -13.05 7.96
N ASP A 981 -10.37 -12.40 9.05
CA ASP A 981 -10.92 -13.03 10.25
C ASP A 981 -12.13 -13.90 9.86
N ASP A 982 -11.89 -15.18 9.55
CA ASP A 982 -12.90 -16.23 9.52
C ASP A 982 -12.89 -16.92 10.89
N GLU A 983 -13.69 -16.37 11.81
CA GLU A 983 -14.17 -17.12 12.97
C GLU A 983 -15.08 -18.26 12.48
N ASN A 984 -14.51 -19.46 12.27
CA ASN A 984 -15.11 -20.76 12.60
C ASN A 984 -14.18 -21.91 12.18
N ILE A 985 -13.36 -22.37 13.12
CA ILE A 985 -12.79 -23.73 13.07
C ILE A 985 -13.80 -24.64 13.76
N PRO A 986 -14.33 -25.71 13.12
CA PRO A 986 -15.02 -26.75 13.85
C PRO A 986 -14.00 -27.48 14.72
N GLU A 987 -14.22 -27.55 16.03
CA GLU A 987 -13.53 -28.51 16.90
C GLU A 987 -13.73 -29.91 16.32
N ILE A 988 -12.64 -30.51 15.82
CA ILE A 988 -12.59 -31.95 15.55
C ILE A 988 -12.43 -32.61 16.91
N THR A 989 -13.55 -32.91 17.57
CA THR A 989 -13.57 -33.88 18.67
C THR A 989 -13.53 -35.29 18.08
N ALA A 990 -12.61 -36.09 18.61
CA ALA A 990 -12.46 -37.53 18.33
C ALA A 990 -13.74 -38.34 18.52
#